data_AF-A0AAV0SPU3-F1
#
_entry.id   AF-A0AAV0SPU3-F1
#
_cell.length_a   1.000
_cell.length_b   1.000
_cell.length_c   1.000
_cell.angle_alpha   90.00
_cell.angle_beta   90.00
_cell.angle_gamma   90.00
#
_symmetry.space_group_name_H-M   'P 1'
#
loop_
_entity.id
_entity.type
_entity.pdbx_description
1 polymer ?
#
loop_
_entity_poly.entity_id
_entity_poly.type
_entity_poly.pdbx_seq_one_letter_code
_entity_poly.pdbx_strand_id
1 'polypeptide(L)'
;MLLNQKDQISPAQVSSLELPVSLSRTEQTAINNTPFILLAETVLAVGGGRSLLPIADAVAAITCETLHADTAAFEAEFVDAARPHRGIITSAQNLRSMLDGSKLINSQQEGVTDVAAVCCIPQYHGPARDAILVTYKAVEVEINATFGNCAAAKRVGASIHPQALKTALSTTMEALHVLYQGSVNRLQLLDIKVTDARDITLAVDLVQATATALVHELVPSLKFLEEEEAQLKLRLAKKNANVQEAALKAAAAAAKEDEKIAAMPEAQQNKILEKRRKKLEKQKEKENAKKCGKDELKIGLGSQAVRQYILALGDGWQSSVVKSAFDLRASSLSVYLEDLFVRLGSCGTRRKPKIAKGSQDFLPYQMALREKIFNKIRMVFKRHAGVEIETPVFELKETLTGKYGEDSKLIYDLADQGGELLALRYDLTVPFARFMALHSPGNIKRYHIARVYRRDNPQMARGRFREFYQCDFDIAGTYAPMLPDAEVLSIGIEVMQQFPELGPVKVKLSHRLLLDAILAICGVPADKFRTTCSAIDKLDKEPWSEVRREMVQEKNILEEVADRIEPFVCKVGSPRDLHTQLVKEKMFGDNANARRAMDDLALLFNYLDAMGVLDFVSFDLSLARGLDYYTGLIFEFVLTSPEHKVGSIAAGGRYDNLVGMFSATEQQIPCVGVSLGIERIFGILEAHAKKKSANTTSPSQVLVASTSNNLIMPRLELCKQLWLSNISAEVVQTENPKFIKQLHYALERGTPYMVVIGEDELTKGVVKVKDMASKDEVTVPRSELVAELLRRGCSTTNTFIM
;
A
#
# COMPACT_ATOMS: atom_id res chain seq x y z
N MET A 1 13.60 6.54 31.10
CA MET A 1 15.05 6.82 30.95
C MET A 1 15.82 6.08 32.05
N LEU A 2 15.89 4.74 32.00
CA LEU A 2 16.73 3.88 32.87
C LEU A 2 16.80 2.44 32.29
N LEU A 3 17.02 2.31 30.98
CA LEU A 3 17.29 1.03 30.32
C LEU A 3 18.40 1.26 29.29
N ASN A 4 19.63 1.37 29.77
CA ASN A 4 20.83 1.26 28.95
C ASN A 4 22.06 1.09 29.84
N GLN A 5 22.20 -0.08 30.47
CA GLN A 5 23.51 -0.62 30.81
C GLN A 5 23.54 -2.08 30.39
N LYS A 6 24.25 -2.32 29.28
CA LYS A 6 24.74 -3.64 28.88
C LYS A 6 25.86 -4.00 29.84
N ASP A 7 25.55 -4.71 30.92
CA ASP A 7 26.57 -5.43 31.67
C ASP A 7 26.36 -6.94 31.50
N GLN A 8 27.42 -7.57 31.01
CA GLN A 8 27.56 -9.01 30.84
C GLN A 8 27.58 -9.66 32.23
N ILE A 9 26.43 -10.18 32.68
CA ILE A 9 26.38 -11.08 33.84
C ILE A 9 26.09 -12.48 33.30
N SER A 10 26.96 -13.44 33.64
CA SER A 10 26.82 -14.84 33.24
C SER A 10 25.57 -15.47 33.88
N PRO A 11 24.98 -16.53 33.30
CA PRO A 11 23.65 -17.04 33.68
C PRO A 11 23.54 -17.63 35.10
N ALA A 12 24.64 -17.73 35.85
CA ALA A 12 24.72 -18.50 37.08
C ALA A 12 24.62 -17.67 38.38
N GLN A 13 24.48 -16.33 38.32
CA GLN A 13 24.63 -15.48 39.52
C GLN A 13 23.43 -14.62 39.95
N VAL A 14 22.22 -14.86 39.46
CA VAL A 14 21.04 -14.16 39.99
C VAL A 14 19.97 -15.15 40.44
N SER A 15 20.27 -15.89 41.51
CA SER A 15 19.25 -16.52 42.34
C SER A 15 18.96 -15.58 43.50
N SER A 16 17.71 -15.10 43.56
CA SER A 16 17.11 -14.20 44.58
C SER A 16 17.65 -12.77 44.66
N LEU A 17 16.86 -11.81 44.17
CA LEU A 17 16.84 -10.45 44.74
C LEU A 17 15.97 -10.52 46.01
N GLU A 18 16.58 -10.65 47.19
CA GLU A 18 15.88 -10.34 48.44
C GLU A 18 15.85 -8.82 48.59
N LEU A 19 14.68 -8.21 48.42
CA LEU A 19 14.44 -6.82 48.81
C LEU A 19 13.85 -6.82 50.22
N PRO A 20 14.57 -6.32 51.25
CA PRO A 20 13.97 -6.07 52.54
C PRO A 20 13.29 -4.70 52.47
N VAL A 21 11.97 -4.66 52.29
CA VAL A 21 11.22 -3.41 52.46
C VAL A 21 10.34 -3.52 53.70
N SER A 22 10.88 -3.12 54.84
CA SER A 22 10.05 -2.81 56.01
C SER A 22 9.34 -1.48 55.75
N LEU A 23 8.11 -1.54 55.24
CA LEU A 23 7.29 -0.35 55.00
C LEU A 23 6.85 0.27 56.34
N SER A 24 7.03 1.58 56.50
CA SER A 24 6.45 2.33 57.62
C SER A 24 4.92 2.31 57.57
N ARG A 25 4.24 2.57 58.70
CA ARG A 25 2.76 2.68 58.73
C ARG A 25 2.23 3.71 57.75
N THR A 26 2.95 4.80 57.52
CA THR A 26 2.56 5.85 56.59
C THR A 26 2.69 5.39 55.14
N GLU A 27 3.75 4.66 54.80
CA GLU A 27 3.93 4.06 53.47
C GLU A 27 2.90 2.95 53.20
N GLN A 28 2.62 2.10 54.20
CA GLN A 28 1.54 1.11 54.11
C GLN A 28 0.17 1.77 53.91
N THR A 29 -0.12 2.83 54.68
CA THR A 29 -1.38 3.58 54.57
C THR A 29 -1.48 4.31 53.24
N ALA A 30 -0.39 4.87 52.73
CA ALA A 30 -0.33 5.45 51.39
C ALA A 30 -0.62 4.37 50.34
N ILE A 31 0.14 3.27 50.32
CA ILE A 31 -0.05 2.15 49.38
C ILE A 31 -1.49 1.61 49.42
N ASN A 32 -2.09 1.46 50.61
CA ASN A 32 -3.44 0.93 50.78
C ASN A 32 -4.56 1.93 50.42
N ASN A 33 -4.31 3.24 50.56
CA ASN A 33 -5.32 4.29 50.31
C ASN A 33 -5.19 5.00 48.96
N THR A 34 -4.16 4.67 48.16
CA THR A 34 -4.00 5.17 46.79
C THR A 34 -4.15 4.04 45.77
N PRO A 35 -4.52 4.33 44.51
CA PRO A 35 -4.73 3.30 43.49
C PRO A 35 -3.41 2.67 42.99
N PHE A 36 -2.31 2.76 43.75
CA PHE A 36 -1.02 2.17 43.39
C PHE A 36 -1.06 0.64 43.38
N ILE A 37 -1.85 0.01 44.28
CA ILE A 37 -2.06 -1.45 44.24
C ILE A 37 -2.76 -1.84 42.94
N LEU A 38 -3.84 -1.13 42.59
CA LEU A 38 -4.56 -1.34 41.33
C LEU A 38 -3.65 -1.11 40.11
N LEU A 39 -2.83 -0.06 40.12
CA LEU A 39 -1.86 0.21 39.06
C LEU A 39 -0.83 -0.92 38.97
N ALA A 40 -0.26 -1.37 40.09
CA ALA A 40 0.70 -2.46 40.12
C ALA A 40 0.10 -3.78 39.61
N GLU A 41 -1.11 -4.12 40.03
CA GLU A 41 -1.84 -5.29 39.53
C GLU A 41 -2.10 -5.17 38.02
N THR A 42 -2.55 -4.01 37.56
CA THR A 42 -2.80 -3.76 36.13
C THR A 42 -1.52 -3.86 35.31
N VAL A 43 -0.41 -3.30 35.79
CA VAL A 43 0.92 -3.39 35.16
C VAL A 43 1.37 -4.84 35.04
N LEU A 44 1.23 -5.63 36.12
CA LEU A 44 1.60 -7.03 36.11
C LEU A 44 0.73 -7.86 35.16
N ALA A 45 -0.59 -7.64 35.18
CA ALA A 45 -1.53 -8.33 34.29
C ALA A 45 -1.28 -8.02 32.82
N VAL A 46 -1.04 -6.74 32.48
CA VAL A 46 -0.75 -6.30 31.11
C VAL A 46 0.63 -6.77 30.65
N GLY A 47 1.66 -6.63 31.50
CA GLY A 47 3.01 -7.10 31.20
C GLY A 47 3.02 -8.62 30.95
N GLY A 48 2.36 -9.36 31.84
CA GLY A 48 2.08 -10.79 31.73
C GLY A 48 1.38 -11.16 30.43
N GLY A 49 0.20 -10.58 30.20
CA GLY A 49 -0.61 -10.82 29.02
C GLY A 49 0.12 -10.50 27.71
N ARG A 50 0.85 -9.38 27.66
CA ARG A 50 1.62 -8.99 26.48
C ARG A 50 2.68 -10.03 26.12
N SER A 51 3.40 -10.55 27.12
CA SER A 51 4.38 -11.63 26.92
C SER A 51 3.74 -12.94 26.45
N LEU A 52 2.50 -13.23 26.87
CA LEU A 52 1.78 -14.44 26.49
C LEU A 52 1.25 -14.42 25.06
N LEU A 53 0.92 -13.25 24.48
CA LEU A 53 0.37 -13.16 23.12
C LEU A 53 1.25 -13.83 22.04
N PRO A 54 2.56 -13.54 21.91
CA PRO A 54 3.41 -14.23 20.95
C PRO A 54 3.58 -15.72 21.28
N ILE A 55 3.61 -16.08 22.57
CA ILE A 55 3.67 -17.48 23.01
C ILE A 55 2.41 -18.23 22.57
N ALA A 56 1.24 -17.63 22.74
CA ALA A 56 -0.03 -18.22 22.36
C ALA A 56 -0.12 -18.46 20.85
N ASP A 57 0.25 -17.47 20.02
CA ASP A 57 0.28 -17.65 18.56
C ASP A 57 1.25 -18.76 18.15
N ALA A 58 2.42 -18.86 18.79
CA ALA A 58 3.42 -19.87 18.48
C ALA A 58 3.01 -21.29 18.90
N VAL A 59 2.46 -21.44 20.11
CA VAL A 59 1.93 -22.71 20.62
C VAL A 59 0.79 -23.19 19.71
N ALA A 60 -0.15 -22.30 19.40
CA ALA A 60 -1.28 -22.62 18.53
C ALA A 60 -0.82 -23.05 17.13
N ALA A 61 0.23 -22.46 16.57
CA ALA A 61 0.81 -22.90 15.30
C ALA A 61 1.35 -24.34 15.36
N ILE A 62 2.12 -24.67 16.40
CA ILE A 62 2.65 -26.03 16.57
C ILE A 62 1.49 -27.03 16.76
N THR A 63 0.47 -26.66 17.53
CA THR A 63 -0.73 -27.47 17.71
C THR A 63 -1.52 -27.64 16.42
N CYS A 64 -1.60 -26.62 15.55
CA CYS A 64 -2.20 -26.76 14.22
C CYS A 64 -1.50 -27.82 13.37
N GLU A 65 -0.17 -27.95 13.46
CA GLU A 65 0.57 -29.00 12.76
C GLU A 65 0.30 -30.39 13.34
N THR A 66 0.25 -30.51 14.67
CA THR A 66 -0.13 -31.75 15.37
C THR A 66 -1.53 -32.22 14.96
N LEU A 67 -2.46 -31.28 14.84
CA LEU A 67 -3.85 -31.56 14.47
C LEU A 67 -4.08 -31.67 12.96
N HIS A 68 -3.08 -31.45 12.11
CA HIS A 68 -3.23 -31.39 10.65
C HIS A 68 -4.27 -30.35 10.17
N ALA A 69 -4.27 -29.18 10.79
CA ALA A 69 -5.25 -28.12 10.56
C ALA A 69 -5.31 -27.63 9.09
N ASP A 70 -6.48 -27.14 8.69
CA ASP A 70 -6.66 -26.41 7.43
C ASP A 70 -6.25 -24.95 7.60
N THR A 71 -5.27 -24.51 6.81
CA THR A 71 -4.80 -23.12 6.83
C THR A 71 -5.69 -22.14 6.10
N ALA A 72 -6.69 -22.60 5.33
CA ALA A 72 -7.66 -21.74 4.67
C ALA A 72 -8.38 -20.81 5.65
N ALA A 73 -8.64 -21.29 6.88
CA ALA A 73 -9.23 -20.50 7.97
C ALA A 73 -8.40 -19.26 8.34
N PHE A 74 -7.10 -19.26 8.03
CA PHE A 74 -6.21 -18.14 8.31
C PHE A 74 -5.92 -17.31 7.07
N GLU A 75 -6.43 -17.63 5.88
CA GLU A 75 -6.06 -16.90 4.67
C GLU A 75 -6.61 -15.47 4.64
N ALA A 76 -5.89 -14.58 3.96
CA ALA A 76 -6.23 -13.15 3.91
C ALA A 76 -7.61 -12.88 3.28
N GLU A 77 -8.07 -13.76 2.39
CA GLU A 77 -9.40 -13.65 1.78
C GLU A 77 -10.52 -13.89 2.79
N PHE A 78 -10.35 -14.83 3.72
CA PHE A 78 -11.36 -15.14 4.73
C PHE A 78 -11.26 -14.24 5.97
N VAL A 79 -10.05 -13.88 6.38
CA VAL A 79 -9.82 -13.07 7.58
C VAL A 79 -9.82 -11.58 7.26
N ASP A 80 -8.84 -11.13 6.46
CA ASP A 80 -8.59 -9.70 6.25
C ASP A 80 -9.73 -9.00 5.49
N ALA A 81 -10.36 -9.70 4.53
CA ALA A 81 -11.44 -9.13 3.71
C ALA A 81 -12.83 -9.25 4.35
N ALA A 82 -13.15 -10.34 5.03
CA ALA A 82 -14.48 -10.54 5.61
C ALA A 82 -14.65 -9.84 6.96
N ARG A 83 -13.58 -9.73 7.77
CA ARG A 83 -13.62 -9.16 9.13
C ARG A 83 -12.33 -8.39 9.44
N PRO A 84 -12.22 -7.10 9.04
CA PRO A 84 -10.98 -6.33 9.16
C PRO A 84 -10.71 -5.85 10.61
N HIS A 85 -10.50 -6.79 11.53
CA HIS A 85 -10.10 -6.52 12.91
C HIS A 85 -8.58 -6.68 13.05
N ARG A 86 -7.89 -5.65 13.53
CA ARG A 86 -6.41 -5.56 13.51
C ARG A 86 -5.74 -6.72 14.27
N GLY A 87 -6.18 -6.99 15.49
CA GLY A 87 -5.65 -8.12 16.26
C GLY A 87 -5.83 -9.46 15.56
N ILE A 88 -7.00 -9.70 14.96
CA ILE A 88 -7.33 -10.95 14.24
C ILE A 88 -6.39 -11.11 13.04
N ILE A 89 -6.23 -10.06 12.23
CA ILE A 89 -5.32 -10.05 11.07
C ILE A 89 -3.88 -10.33 11.52
N THR A 90 -3.46 -9.74 12.64
CA THR A 90 -2.10 -9.93 13.18
C THR A 90 -1.86 -11.37 13.60
N SER A 91 -2.77 -11.97 14.38
CA SER A 91 -2.64 -13.38 14.79
C SER A 91 -2.75 -14.34 13.60
N ALA A 92 -3.65 -14.09 12.65
CA ALA A 92 -3.72 -14.89 11.42
C ALA A 92 -2.43 -14.77 10.60
N GLN A 93 -1.82 -13.59 10.50
CA GLN A 93 -0.53 -13.40 9.84
C GLN A 93 0.60 -14.14 10.54
N ASN A 94 0.64 -14.12 11.88
CA ASN A 94 1.62 -14.86 12.67
C ASN A 94 1.49 -16.37 12.42
N LEU A 95 0.28 -16.93 12.47
CA LEU A 95 0.02 -18.33 12.17
C LEU A 95 0.46 -18.71 10.76
N ARG A 96 0.06 -17.94 9.74
CA ARG A 96 0.49 -18.16 8.34
C ARG A 96 2.02 -18.17 8.21
N SER A 97 2.70 -17.26 8.89
CA SER A 97 4.15 -17.14 8.83
C SER A 97 4.87 -18.28 9.56
N MET A 98 4.29 -18.77 10.67
CA MET A 98 4.82 -19.90 11.43
C MET A 98 4.68 -21.23 10.68
N LEU A 99 3.52 -21.43 10.06
CA LEU A 99 3.13 -22.66 9.36
C LEU A 99 3.68 -22.75 7.93
N ASP A 100 4.30 -21.69 7.42
CA ASP A 100 4.82 -21.66 6.04
C ASP A 100 5.82 -22.80 5.79
N GLY A 101 5.61 -23.49 4.66
CA GLY A 101 6.41 -24.64 4.24
C GLY A 101 6.06 -25.98 4.91
N SER A 102 5.14 -26.01 5.88
CA SER A 102 4.70 -27.25 6.53
C SER A 102 3.92 -28.15 5.57
N LYS A 103 4.18 -29.46 5.65
CA LYS A 103 3.42 -30.52 4.97
C LYS A 103 2.44 -31.24 5.89
N LEU A 104 2.47 -30.94 7.18
CA LEU A 104 1.55 -31.52 8.16
C LEU A 104 0.19 -30.81 8.13
N ILE A 105 0.16 -29.55 7.73
CA ILE A 105 -1.08 -28.82 7.44
C ILE A 105 -1.71 -29.27 6.11
N ASN A 106 -3.04 -29.13 6.00
CA ASN A 106 -3.79 -29.42 4.77
C ASN A 106 -3.64 -30.87 4.23
N SER A 107 -3.30 -31.84 5.07
CA SER A 107 -2.88 -33.19 4.65
C SER A 107 -3.91 -34.31 4.82
N GLN A 108 -5.14 -34.04 5.30
CA GLN A 108 -6.17 -35.08 5.55
C GLN A 108 -7.54 -34.80 4.88
N GLN A 109 -8.36 -35.87 4.77
CA GLN A 109 -9.70 -35.92 4.15
C GLN A 109 -10.75 -35.10 4.93
N GLU A 110 -11.74 -34.56 4.20
CA GLU A 110 -12.88 -33.77 4.70
C GLU A 110 -13.46 -34.32 6.02
N GLY A 111 -13.52 -33.48 7.07
CA GLY A 111 -14.39 -33.70 8.23
C GLY A 111 -13.74 -33.83 9.63
N VAL A 112 -12.41 -33.77 9.80
CA VAL A 112 -11.76 -34.04 11.12
C VAL A 112 -11.10 -32.82 11.77
N THR A 113 -10.93 -31.69 11.08
CA THR A 113 -10.29 -30.46 11.65
C THR A 113 -11.14 -29.20 11.55
N ASP A 114 -12.40 -29.33 11.13
CA ASP A 114 -13.40 -28.26 11.03
C ASP A 114 -13.97 -27.87 12.41
N VAL A 115 -13.13 -27.91 13.45
CA VAL A 115 -13.51 -27.61 14.83
C VAL A 115 -13.27 -26.14 15.07
N ALA A 116 -14.30 -25.44 15.57
CA ALA A 116 -14.25 -24.02 15.91
C ALA A 116 -13.01 -23.64 16.75
N ALA A 117 -12.48 -24.55 17.58
CA ALA A 117 -11.28 -24.34 18.38
C ALA A 117 -9.99 -24.00 17.57
N VAL A 118 -9.89 -24.46 16.32
CA VAL A 118 -8.75 -24.19 15.42
C VAL A 118 -9.07 -23.03 14.47
N CYS A 119 -10.24 -23.06 13.83
CA CYS A 119 -10.64 -22.01 12.89
C CYS A 119 -10.80 -20.64 13.57
N CYS A 120 -11.15 -20.61 14.86
CA CYS A 120 -11.36 -19.38 15.62
C CYS A 120 -10.11 -18.89 16.39
N ILE A 121 -8.92 -19.48 16.19
CA ILE A 121 -7.70 -19.04 16.89
C ILE A 121 -7.48 -17.51 16.74
N PRO A 122 -7.52 -16.93 15.53
CA PRO A 122 -7.39 -15.47 15.37
C PRO A 122 -8.46 -14.67 16.13
N GLN A 123 -9.68 -15.21 16.27
CA GLN A 123 -10.82 -14.58 16.92
C GLN A 123 -10.72 -14.61 18.45
N TYR A 124 -9.94 -15.54 19.01
CA TYR A 124 -9.59 -15.53 20.44
C TYR A 124 -8.36 -14.65 20.72
N HIS A 125 -7.30 -14.83 19.92
CA HIS A 125 -6.01 -14.18 20.16
C HIS A 125 -6.03 -12.69 19.77
N GLY A 126 -6.74 -12.35 18.70
CA GLY A 126 -6.79 -11.00 18.15
C GLY A 126 -7.44 -9.97 19.07
N PRO A 127 -8.69 -10.17 19.52
CA PRO A 127 -9.32 -9.27 20.49
C PRO A 127 -8.54 -9.18 21.80
N ALA A 128 -7.93 -10.28 22.26
CA ALA A 128 -7.09 -10.26 23.45
C ALA A 128 -5.86 -9.35 23.27
N ARG A 129 -5.22 -9.42 22.10
CA ARG A 129 -4.10 -8.55 21.71
C ARG A 129 -4.48 -7.07 21.74
N ASP A 130 -5.62 -6.73 21.17
CA ASP A 130 -6.08 -5.33 21.10
C ASP A 130 -6.51 -4.82 22.50
N ALA A 131 -7.18 -5.65 23.31
CA ALA A 131 -7.56 -5.32 24.69
C ALA A 131 -6.34 -5.07 25.58
N ILE A 132 -5.34 -5.95 25.56
CA ILE A 132 -4.09 -5.80 26.32
C ILE A 132 -3.35 -4.53 25.88
N LEU A 133 -3.34 -4.22 24.58
CA LEU A 133 -2.72 -3.00 24.06
C LEU A 133 -3.42 -1.72 24.53
N VAL A 134 -4.76 -1.72 24.58
CA VAL A 134 -5.54 -0.59 25.10
C VAL A 134 -5.21 -0.34 26.57
N THR A 135 -5.16 -1.40 27.38
CA THR A 135 -4.80 -1.30 28.81
C THR A 135 -3.35 -0.88 28.99
N TYR A 136 -2.44 -1.35 28.14
CA TYR A 136 -1.06 -0.89 28.13
C TYR A 136 -0.97 0.63 27.91
N LYS A 137 -1.69 1.17 26.92
CA LYS A 137 -1.75 2.63 26.71
C LYS A 137 -2.33 3.37 27.92
N ALA A 138 -3.39 2.82 28.54
CA ALA A 138 -3.97 3.42 29.75
C ALA A 138 -2.96 3.44 30.92
N VAL A 139 -2.24 2.34 31.14
CA VAL A 139 -1.17 2.24 32.14
C VAL A 139 -0.03 3.22 31.82
N GLU A 140 0.39 3.31 30.56
CA GLU A 140 1.44 4.23 30.11
C GLU A 140 1.05 5.69 30.36
N VAL A 141 -0.19 6.07 30.06
CA VAL A 141 -0.71 7.41 30.34
C VAL A 141 -0.72 7.68 31.85
N GLU A 142 -1.26 6.78 32.67
CA GLU A 142 -1.36 6.99 34.12
C GLU A 142 0.02 7.02 34.81
N ILE A 143 1.00 6.22 34.36
CA ILE A 143 2.38 6.27 34.86
C ILE A 143 3.05 7.61 34.50
N ASN A 144 2.85 8.08 33.27
CA ASN A 144 3.46 9.31 32.77
C ASN A 144 2.69 10.59 33.17
N ALA A 145 1.49 10.48 33.71
CA ALA A 145 0.67 11.61 34.18
C ALA A 145 1.20 12.25 35.49
N THR A 146 2.36 11.81 36.01
CA THR A 146 2.95 12.36 37.24
C THR A 146 3.38 13.82 37.06
N PHE A 147 2.59 14.74 37.62
CA PHE A 147 2.95 16.14 37.79
C PHE A 147 4.16 16.25 38.71
N GLY A 148 5.33 16.61 38.17
CA GLY A 148 6.46 17.06 38.98
C GLY A 148 6.08 18.33 39.75
N ASN A 149 6.23 18.31 41.08
CA ASN A 149 6.26 19.42 42.06
C ASN A 149 5.77 20.83 41.61
N CYS A 150 4.59 20.93 41.00
CA CYS A 150 4.02 22.20 40.57
C CYS A 150 2.79 22.53 41.43
N ALA A 151 2.56 23.82 41.70
CA ALA A 151 1.46 24.31 42.52
C ALA A 151 0.07 23.85 42.05
N ALA A 152 -0.07 23.39 40.81
CA ALA A 152 -1.27 22.74 40.27
C ALA A 152 -1.63 21.41 40.97
N ALA A 153 -0.64 20.67 41.50
CA ALA A 153 -0.84 19.38 42.16
C ALA A 153 -1.65 19.45 43.47
N LYS A 154 -1.77 20.64 44.09
CA LYS A 154 -2.57 20.84 45.31
C LYS A 154 -4.08 20.96 45.05
N ARG A 155 -4.53 21.17 43.80
CA ARG A 155 -5.96 21.40 43.49
C ARG A 155 -6.69 20.14 42.99
N VAL A 156 -5.97 19.14 42.52
CA VAL A 156 -6.54 17.91 41.95
C VAL A 156 -6.15 16.78 42.89
N GLY A 157 -7.05 16.42 43.81
CA GLY A 157 -6.82 15.28 44.70
C GLY A 157 -6.61 13.99 43.89
N ALA A 158 -5.54 13.27 44.23
CA ALA A 158 -5.03 12.03 43.62
C ALA A 158 -4.26 12.18 42.28
N SER A 159 -3.04 11.61 42.27
CA SER A 159 -2.11 11.57 41.13
C SER A 159 -2.47 10.55 40.04
N ILE A 160 -3.41 9.63 40.33
CA ILE A 160 -3.89 8.55 39.44
C ILE A 160 -5.39 8.43 39.67
N HIS A 161 -6.19 8.38 38.60
CA HIS A 161 -7.64 8.17 38.73
C HIS A 161 -7.98 6.67 38.53
N PRO A 162 -8.59 5.99 39.51
CA PRO A 162 -8.74 4.53 39.47
C PRO A 162 -9.67 4.02 38.37
N GLN A 163 -10.59 4.86 37.87
CA GLN A 163 -11.64 4.39 36.96
C GLN A 163 -11.09 3.90 35.60
N ALA A 164 -10.11 4.60 35.03
CA ALA A 164 -9.51 4.19 33.75
C ALA A 164 -8.82 2.83 33.89
N LEU A 165 -8.05 2.66 34.97
CA LEU A 165 -7.38 1.39 35.29
C LEU A 165 -8.38 0.26 35.57
N LYS A 166 -9.45 0.50 36.34
CA LYS A 166 -10.49 -0.51 36.61
C LYS A 166 -11.17 -1.00 35.32
N THR A 167 -11.59 -0.08 34.45
CA THR A 167 -12.26 -0.41 33.19
C THR A 167 -11.32 -1.20 32.27
N ALA A 168 -10.07 -0.75 32.15
CA ALA A 168 -9.07 -1.40 31.29
C ALA A 168 -8.65 -2.78 31.84
N LEU A 169 -8.45 -2.91 33.16
CA LEU A 169 -8.15 -4.19 33.82
C LEU A 169 -9.29 -5.20 33.64
N SER A 170 -10.54 -4.79 33.83
CA SER A 170 -11.70 -5.67 33.62
C SER A 170 -11.77 -6.20 32.18
N THR A 171 -11.51 -5.35 31.19
CA THR A 171 -11.46 -5.78 29.77
C THR A 171 -10.29 -6.72 29.51
N THR A 172 -9.16 -6.51 30.19
CA THR A 172 -7.96 -7.36 30.07
C THR A 172 -8.18 -8.72 30.69
N MET A 173 -8.87 -8.80 31.84
CA MET A 173 -9.23 -10.07 32.45
C MET A 173 -10.13 -10.89 31.54
N GLU A 174 -11.16 -10.28 30.93
CA GLU A 174 -12.02 -10.98 29.97
C GLU A 174 -11.21 -11.47 28.75
N ALA A 175 -10.33 -10.62 28.21
CA ALA A 175 -9.44 -10.97 27.11
C ALA A 175 -8.50 -12.16 27.45
N LEU A 176 -7.91 -12.16 28.64
CA LEU A 176 -7.07 -13.25 29.12
C LEU A 176 -7.88 -14.54 29.32
N HIS A 177 -9.12 -14.44 29.80
CA HIS A 177 -10.01 -15.58 29.96
C HIS A 177 -10.36 -16.21 28.60
N VAL A 178 -10.63 -15.37 27.58
CA VAL A 178 -10.85 -15.84 26.20
C VAL A 178 -9.60 -16.53 25.64
N LEU A 179 -8.40 -16.00 25.89
CA LEU A 179 -7.14 -16.60 25.47
C LEU A 179 -6.91 -17.97 26.15
N TYR A 180 -7.15 -18.04 27.46
CA TYR A 180 -7.13 -19.28 28.24
C TYR A 180 -8.10 -20.31 27.66
N GLN A 181 -9.38 -19.92 27.45
CA GLN A 181 -10.39 -20.83 26.94
C GLN A 181 -10.06 -21.34 25.53
N GLY A 182 -9.45 -20.50 24.69
CA GLY A 182 -8.95 -20.91 23.37
C GLY A 182 -7.93 -22.05 23.47
N SER A 183 -6.99 -21.97 24.42
CA SER A 183 -6.02 -23.04 24.69
C SER A 183 -6.69 -24.29 25.28
N VAL A 184 -7.62 -24.13 26.23
CA VAL A 184 -8.40 -25.26 26.80
C VAL A 184 -9.18 -26.02 25.74
N ASN A 185 -9.82 -25.32 24.80
CA ASN A 185 -10.58 -25.95 23.72
C ASN A 185 -9.65 -26.78 22.81
N ARG A 186 -8.41 -26.34 22.57
CA ARG A 186 -7.42 -27.10 21.80
C ARG A 186 -6.83 -28.27 22.60
N LEU A 187 -6.65 -28.13 23.91
CA LEU A 187 -6.26 -29.22 24.81
C LEU A 187 -7.25 -30.39 24.79
N GLN A 188 -8.55 -30.09 24.72
CA GLN A 188 -9.59 -31.12 24.57
C GLN A 188 -9.45 -31.91 23.27
N LEU A 189 -9.01 -31.28 22.18
CA LEU A 189 -8.73 -31.96 20.90
C LEU A 189 -7.48 -32.83 20.95
N LEU A 190 -6.60 -32.62 21.93
CA LEU A 190 -5.40 -33.42 22.19
C LEU A 190 -5.66 -34.50 23.26
N ASP A 191 -6.93 -34.75 23.62
CA ASP A 191 -7.35 -35.69 24.67
C ASP A 191 -6.76 -35.42 26.06
N ILE A 192 -6.39 -34.16 26.35
CA ILE A 192 -5.88 -33.74 27.65
C ILE A 192 -7.02 -33.18 28.51
N LYS A 193 -7.23 -33.76 29.70
CA LYS A 193 -8.20 -33.24 30.68
C LYS A 193 -7.68 -31.95 31.32
N VAL A 194 -8.53 -30.94 31.41
CA VAL A 194 -8.19 -29.62 32.00
C VAL A 194 -9.20 -29.26 33.10
N THR A 195 -8.72 -28.52 34.11
CA THR A 195 -9.54 -27.92 35.18
C THR A 195 -10.21 -26.63 34.71
N ASP A 196 -11.46 -26.40 35.12
CA ASP A 196 -12.24 -25.21 34.74
C ASP A 196 -11.68 -23.94 35.40
N ALA A 197 -11.59 -22.82 34.68
CA ALA A 197 -11.03 -21.55 35.20
C ALA A 197 -12.07 -20.58 35.76
N ARG A 198 -13.35 -20.98 35.84
CA ARG A 198 -14.46 -20.12 36.29
C ARG A 198 -14.28 -19.51 37.67
N ASP A 199 -13.33 -19.99 38.47
CA ASP A 199 -13.08 -19.53 39.84
C ASP A 199 -11.90 -18.55 39.98
N ILE A 200 -11.19 -18.18 38.90
CA ILE A 200 -10.04 -17.26 38.96
C ILE A 200 -10.53 -15.81 38.96
N THR A 201 -10.33 -15.11 40.08
CA THR A 201 -10.81 -13.73 40.28
C THR A 201 -9.71 -12.66 40.19
N LEU A 202 -8.42 -13.05 40.25
CA LEU A 202 -7.28 -12.13 40.17
C LEU A 202 -6.65 -12.15 38.78
N ALA A 203 -6.31 -10.97 38.25
CA ALA A 203 -5.79 -10.84 36.89
C ALA A 203 -4.42 -11.52 36.71
N VAL A 204 -3.56 -11.43 37.73
CA VAL A 204 -2.21 -12.05 37.73
C VAL A 204 -2.31 -13.58 37.75
N ASP A 205 -3.24 -14.14 38.53
CA ASP A 205 -3.47 -15.59 38.58
C ASP A 205 -4.00 -16.11 37.25
N LEU A 206 -4.82 -15.32 36.55
CA LEU A 206 -5.33 -15.67 35.23
C LEU A 206 -4.20 -15.68 34.16
N VAL A 207 -3.24 -14.75 34.24
CA VAL A 207 -2.02 -14.81 33.40
C VAL A 207 -1.27 -16.12 33.67
N GLN A 208 -1.06 -16.46 34.94
CA GLN A 208 -0.33 -17.67 35.33
C GLN A 208 -1.05 -18.95 34.86
N ALA A 209 -2.38 -19.00 34.98
CA ALA A 209 -3.21 -20.09 34.49
C ALA A 209 -3.15 -20.22 32.97
N THR A 210 -3.19 -19.09 32.25
CA THR A 210 -3.04 -19.04 30.78
C THR A 210 -1.67 -19.56 30.36
N ALA A 211 -0.60 -19.13 31.01
CA ALA A 211 0.76 -19.62 30.74
C ALA A 211 0.86 -21.14 30.93
N THR A 212 0.23 -21.66 32.00
CA THR A 212 0.21 -23.10 32.31
C THR A 212 -0.57 -23.89 31.26
N ALA A 213 -1.73 -23.40 30.83
CA ALA A 213 -2.52 -24.03 29.77
C ALA A 213 -1.73 -24.13 28.45
N LEU A 214 -1.05 -23.05 28.06
CA LEU A 214 -0.20 -23.04 26.86
C LEU A 214 0.95 -24.06 26.95
N VAL A 215 1.56 -24.23 28.12
CA VAL A 215 2.59 -25.26 28.33
C VAL A 215 2.00 -26.66 28.21
N HIS A 216 0.84 -26.91 28.82
CA HIS A 216 0.15 -28.19 28.70
C HIS A 216 -0.25 -28.51 27.26
N GLU A 217 -0.54 -27.50 26.44
CA GLU A 217 -0.84 -27.64 25.01
C GLU A 217 0.41 -27.98 24.19
N LEU A 218 1.55 -27.38 24.57
CA LEU A 218 2.81 -27.54 23.87
C LEU A 218 3.46 -28.91 24.12
N VAL A 219 3.35 -29.47 25.33
CA VAL A 219 3.96 -30.76 25.71
C VAL A 219 3.58 -31.92 24.76
N PRO A 220 2.29 -32.25 24.54
CA PRO A 220 1.91 -33.33 23.62
C PRO A 220 2.27 -32.99 22.16
N SER A 221 2.20 -31.71 21.78
CA SER A 221 2.53 -31.27 20.42
C SER A 221 4.01 -31.47 20.08
N LEU A 222 4.92 -31.19 21.03
CA LEU A 222 6.35 -31.43 20.83
C LEU A 222 6.69 -32.93 20.78
N LYS A 223 6.04 -33.75 21.61
CA LYS A 223 6.19 -35.21 21.58
C LYS A 223 5.79 -35.78 20.22
N PHE A 224 4.65 -35.35 19.67
CA PHE A 224 4.21 -35.76 18.34
C PHE A 224 5.25 -35.45 17.26
N LEU A 225 5.81 -34.24 17.26
CA LEU A 225 6.84 -33.86 16.29
C LEU A 225 8.16 -34.64 16.47
N GLU A 226 8.53 -34.99 17.70
CA GLU A 226 9.66 -35.87 18.00
C GLU A 226 9.45 -37.29 17.46
N GLU A 227 8.24 -37.84 17.63
CA GLU A 227 7.86 -39.15 17.11
C GLU A 227 7.88 -39.18 15.57
N GLU A 228 7.34 -38.17 14.90
CA GLU A 228 7.38 -38.05 13.44
C GLU A 228 8.82 -37.95 12.90
N GLU A 229 9.69 -37.21 13.59
CA GLU A 229 11.11 -37.14 13.24
C GLU A 229 11.81 -38.49 13.41
N ALA A 230 11.52 -39.20 14.51
CA ALA A 230 12.06 -40.54 14.76
C ALA A 230 11.59 -41.55 13.70
N GLN A 231 10.31 -41.51 13.32
CA GLN A 231 9.75 -42.31 12.25
C GLN A 231 10.41 -42.00 10.90
N LEU A 232 10.65 -40.72 10.58
CA LEU A 232 11.35 -40.36 9.36
C LEU A 232 12.79 -40.87 9.36
N LYS A 233 13.53 -40.73 10.47
CA LYS A 233 14.88 -41.29 10.62
C LYS A 233 14.88 -42.80 10.42
N LEU A 234 13.89 -43.52 10.95
CA LEU A 234 13.73 -44.96 10.73
C LEU A 234 13.45 -45.29 9.25
N ARG A 235 12.55 -44.55 8.58
CA ARG A 235 12.23 -44.73 7.16
C ARG A 235 13.47 -44.46 6.28
N LEU A 236 14.24 -43.43 6.60
CA LEU A 236 15.51 -43.11 5.94
C LEU A 236 16.57 -44.19 6.17
N ALA A 237 16.71 -44.69 7.40
CA ALA A 237 17.63 -45.79 7.71
C ALA A 237 17.27 -47.08 6.95
N LYS A 238 15.98 -47.45 6.90
CA LYS A 238 15.49 -48.59 6.09
C LYS A 238 15.76 -48.40 4.60
N LYS A 239 15.53 -47.18 4.08
CA LYS A 239 15.82 -46.85 2.67
C LYS A 239 17.31 -46.97 2.36
N ASN A 240 18.16 -46.45 3.23
CA ASN A 240 19.62 -46.54 3.09
C ASN A 240 20.12 -48.00 3.16
N ALA A 241 19.58 -48.80 4.09
CA ALA A 241 19.89 -50.22 4.18
C ALA A 241 19.49 -50.99 2.90
N ASN A 242 18.29 -50.74 2.37
CA ASN A 242 17.82 -51.35 1.12
C ASN A 242 18.69 -50.94 -0.08
N VAL A 243 19.13 -49.68 -0.15
CA VAL A 243 20.06 -49.19 -1.19
C VAL A 243 21.42 -49.88 -1.06
N GLN A 244 21.91 -50.06 0.16
CA GLN A 244 23.20 -50.72 0.41
C GLN A 244 23.15 -52.22 0.08
N GLU A 245 22.04 -52.91 0.39
CA GLU A 245 21.82 -54.31 0.01
C GLU A 245 21.72 -54.47 -1.52
N ALA A 246 20.99 -53.56 -2.19
CA ALA A 246 20.90 -53.55 -3.65
C ALA A 246 22.27 -53.29 -4.30
N ALA A 247 23.09 -52.41 -3.73
CA ALA A 247 24.44 -52.14 -4.20
C ALA A 247 25.36 -53.37 -4.04
N LEU A 248 25.26 -54.11 -2.92
CA LEU A 248 26.01 -55.34 -2.70
C LEU A 248 25.59 -56.45 -3.69
N LYS A 249 24.30 -56.63 -3.94
CA LYS A 249 23.80 -57.58 -4.97
C LYS A 249 24.25 -57.20 -6.38
N ALA A 250 24.24 -55.90 -6.70
CA ALA A 250 24.72 -55.39 -7.99
C ALA A 250 26.25 -55.59 -8.15
N ALA A 251 27.03 -55.36 -7.09
CA ALA A 251 28.47 -55.60 -7.10
C ALA A 251 28.81 -57.09 -7.26
N ALA A 252 28.06 -57.99 -6.60
CA ALA A 252 28.22 -59.44 -6.77
C ALA A 252 27.83 -59.92 -8.18
N ALA A 253 26.78 -59.34 -8.78
CA ALA A 253 26.40 -59.62 -10.16
C ALA A 253 27.44 -59.10 -11.16
N ALA A 254 27.99 -57.91 -10.92
CA ALA A 254 29.06 -57.33 -11.73
C ALA A 254 30.34 -58.18 -11.66
N ALA A 255 30.74 -58.67 -10.47
CA ALA A 255 31.90 -59.54 -10.31
C ALA A 255 31.76 -60.86 -11.10
N LYS A 256 30.57 -61.47 -11.10
CA LYS A 256 30.28 -62.67 -11.92
C LYS A 256 30.27 -62.38 -13.43
N GLU A 257 29.91 -61.17 -13.82
CA GLU A 257 29.94 -60.73 -15.21
C GLU A 257 31.37 -60.38 -15.66
N ASP A 258 32.19 -59.84 -14.76
CA ASP A 258 33.60 -59.53 -14.98
C ASP A 258 34.46 -60.79 -15.13
N GLU A 259 34.16 -61.86 -14.38
CA GLU A 259 34.73 -63.20 -14.58
C GLU A 259 34.46 -63.74 -16.00
N LYS A 260 33.27 -63.48 -16.55
CA LYS A 260 32.91 -63.90 -17.93
C LYS A 260 33.57 -63.03 -18.99
N ILE A 261 33.76 -61.75 -18.74
CA ILE A 261 34.41 -60.80 -19.66
C ILE A 261 35.94 -61.01 -19.68
N ALA A 262 36.54 -61.46 -18.57
CA ALA A 262 37.97 -61.80 -18.48
C ALA A 262 38.38 -62.98 -19.40
N ALA A 263 37.42 -63.81 -19.84
CA ALA A 263 37.64 -64.96 -20.72
C ALA A 263 37.51 -64.63 -22.24
N MET A 264 37.39 -63.36 -22.64
CA MET A 264 37.14 -62.93 -24.03
C MET A 264 38.34 -62.16 -24.65
N PRO A 265 38.51 -62.13 -25.99
CA PRO A 265 39.64 -61.44 -26.65
C PRO A 265 39.68 -59.92 -26.45
N GLU A 266 40.90 -59.33 -26.35
CA GLU A 266 41.17 -57.95 -25.93
C GLU A 266 40.38 -56.84 -26.68
N ALA A 267 40.11 -57.02 -27.98
CA ALA A 267 39.37 -56.03 -28.77
C ALA A 267 37.88 -55.92 -28.40
N GLN A 268 37.27 -56.98 -27.85
CA GLN A 268 35.89 -56.96 -27.36
C GLN A 268 35.78 -56.39 -25.93
N GLN A 269 36.79 -56.63 -25.08
CA GLN A 269 36.83 -56.08 -23.71
C GLN A 269 36.81 -54.55 -23.70
N ASN A 270 37.62 -53.89 -24.55
CA ASN A 270 37.70 -52.43 -24.59
C ASN A 270 36.39 -51.76 -25.03
N LYS A 271 35.64 -52.34 -25.97
CA LYS A 271 34.30 -51.84 -26.37
C LYS A 271 33.26 -51.97 -25.26
N ILE A 272 33.35 -53.01 -24.43
CA ILE A 272 32.42 -53.24 -23.31
C ILE A 272 32.71 -52.27 -22.16
N LEU A 273 34.00 -52.02 -21.85
CA LEU A 273 34.42 -51.08 -20.81
C LEU A 273 34.05 -49.63 -21.13
N GLU A 274 34.16 -49.19 -22.39
CA GLU A 274 33.76 -47.83 -22.80
C GLU A 274 32.23 -47.63 -22.70
N LYS A 275 31.44 -48.64 -23.07
CA LYS A 275 29.98 -48.64 -22.88
C LYS A 275 29.59 -48.56 -21.40
N ARG A 276 30.34 -49.22 -20.51
CA ARG A 276 30.13 -49.16 -19.06
C ARG A 276 30.43 -47.78 -18.47
N ARG A 277 31.52 -47.11 -18.87
CA ARG A 277 31.81 -45.72 -18.44
C ARG A 277 30.66 -44.77 -18.78
N LYS A 278 30.18 -44.80 -20.04
CA LYS A 278 29.07 -43.96 -20.50
C LYS A 278 27.75 -44.25 -19.78
N LYS A 279 27.50 -45.51 -19.37
CA LYS A 279 26.31 -45.90 -18.61
C LYS A 279 26.40 -45.44 -17.15
N LEU A 280 27.59 -45.53 -16.54
CA LEU A 280 27.85 -45.10 -15.16
C LEU A 280 27.74 -43.57 -15.01
N GLU A 281 28.21 -42.80 -15.99
CA GLU A 281 28.06 -41.33 -16.05
C GLU A 281 26.59 -40.92 -16.13
N LYS A 282 25.80 -41.52 -17.04
CA LYS A 282 24.35 -41.28 -17.12
C LYS A 282 23.58 -41.67 -15.85
N GLN A 283 24.06 -42.67 -15.12
CA GLN A 283 23.42 -43.14 -13.90
C GLN A 283 23.72 -42.19 -12.72
N LYS A 284 24.96 -41.68 -12.62
CA LYS A 284 25.35 -40.63 -11.68
C LYS A 284 24.60 -39.31 -11.93
N GLU A 285 24.38 -38.93 -13.20
CA GLU A 285 23.55 -37.77 -13.55
C GLU A 285 22.10 -37.93 -13.10
N LYS A 286 21.51 -39.12 -13.27
CA LYS A 286 20.13 -39.43 -12.82
C LYS A 286 20.00 -39.50 -11.29
N GLU A 287 21.01 -39.99 -10.58
CA GLU A 287 21.02 -40.03 -9.11
C GLU A 287 21.20 -38.64 -8.50
N ASN A 288 22.09 -37.81 -9.07
CA ASN A 288 22.26 -36.41 -8.65
C ASN A 288 21.00 -35.57 -8.92
N ALA A 289 20.24 -35.87 -9.98
CA ALA A 289 18.95 -35.21 -10.26
C ALA A 289 17.81 -35.66 -9.31
N LYS A 290 17.90 -36.82 -8.64
CA LYS A 290 16.86 -37.35 -7.74
C LYS A 290 17.10 -37.04 -6.25
N LYS A 291 18.31 -36.67 -5.84
CA LYS A 291 18.72 -36.58 -4.43
C LYS A 291 18.33 -35.29 -3.69
N CYS A 292 17.71 -34.30 -4.34
CA CYS A 292 17.61 -32.94 -3.76
C CYS A 292 16.18 -32.44 -3.42
N GLY A 293 15.27 -33.27 -2.88
CA GLY A 293 14.04 -32.64 -2.33
C GLY A 293 12.84 -33.49 -1.89
N LYS A 294 12.94 -34.83 -1.83
CA LYS A 294 11.76 -35.66 -1.48
C LYS A 294 11.73 -36.23 -0.06
N ASP A 295 12.85 -36.28 0.67
CA ASP A 295 12.91 -36.99 1.97
C ASP A 295 13.35 -36.08 3.14
N GLU A 296 12.67 -34.96 3.35
CA GLU A 296 12.82 -34.12 4.57
C GLU A 296 11.47 -33.97 5.27
N LEU A 297 11.47 -33.99 6.61
CA LEU A 297 10.31 -33.63 7.42
C LEU A 297 10.09 -32.13 7.24
N LYS A 298 9.02 -31.76 6.54
CA LYS A 298 8.69 -30.36 6.31
C LYS A 298 7.67 -29.91 7.35
N ILE A 299 8.18 -29.41 8.45
CA ILE A 299 7.43 -28.64 9.45
C ILE A 299 7.52 -27.15 9.11
N GLY A 300 6.64 -26.35 9.71
CA GLY A 300 6.62 -24.91 9.55
C GLY A 300 7.93 -24.28 9.99
N LEU A 301 8.43 -23.32 9.23
CA LEU A 301 9.71 -22.65 9.51
C LEU A 301 9.75 -22.05 10.92
N GLY A 302 8.64 -21.43 11.34
CA GLY A 302 8.51 -20.86 12.67
C GLY A 302 8.43 -21.93 13.75
N SER A 303 7.59 -22.95 13.55
CA SER A 303 7.48 -24.08 14.49
C SER A 303 8.83 -24.79 14.71
N GLN A 304 9.61 -24.98 13.65
CA GLN A 304 10.95 -25.54 13.74
C GLN A 304 11.88 -24.68 14.60
N ALA A 305 11.88 -23.37 14.37
CA ALA A 305 12.70 -22.43 15.13
C ALA A 305 12.32 -22.40 16.62
N VAL A 306 11.02 -22.48 16.93
CA VAL A 306 10.54 -22.56 18.33
C VAL A 306 10.94 -23.87 18.97
N ARG A 307 10.79 -24.99 18.27
CA ARG A 307 11.22 -26.30 18.78
C ARG A 307 12.72 -26.34 19.07
N GLN A 308 13.55 -25.82 18.17
CA GLN A 308 14.99 -25.74 18.39
C GLN A 308 15.35 -24.89 19.61
N TYR A 309 14.66 -23.77 19.81
CA TYR A 309 14.83 -22.92 20.98
C TYR A 309 14.47 -23.67 22.27
N ILE A 310 13.34 -24.38 22.31
CA ILE A 310 12.89 -25.14 23.48
C ILE A 310 13.86 -26.27 23.82
N LEU A 311 14.32 -27.03 22.81
CA LEU A 311 15.31 -28.10 23.01
C LEU A 311 16.62 -27.57 23.60
N ALA A 312 17.03 -26.36 23.23
CA ALA A 312 18.22 -25.72 23.79
C ALA A 312 18.08 -25.34 25.28
N LEU A 313 16.85 -25.23 25.81
CA LEU A 313 16.60 -24.93 27.23
C LEU A 313 16.71 -26.16 28.16
N GLY A 314 16.71 -27.39 27.63
CA GLY A 314 16.82 -28.63 28.41
C GLY A 314 15.60 -28.94 29.29
N ASP A 315 15.77 -29.82 30.29
CA ASP A 315 14.68 -30.42 31.10
C ASP A 315 13.87 -29.44 31.97
N GLY A 316 14.25 -28.16 32.01
CA GLY A 316 13.57 -27.10 32.77
C GLY A 316 12.72 -26.14 31.92
N TRP A 317 12.54 -26.41 30.62
CA TRP A 317 11.90 -25.48 29.69
C TRP A 317 10.46 -25.14 30.08
N GLN A 318 9.68 -26.06 30.64
CA GLN A 318 8.29 -25.82 31.04
C GLN A 318 8.21 -24.69 32.08
N SER A 319 9.10 -24.71 33.08
CA SER A 319 9.19 -23.65 34.09
C SER A 319 9.63 -22.32 33.47
N SER A 320 10.51 -22.37 32.45
CA SER A 320 10.97 -21.18 31.73
C SER A 320 9.85 -20.51 30.94
N VAL A 321 8.97 -21.27 30.29
CA VAL A 321 7.82 -20.72 29.54
C VAL A 321 6.84 -20.03 30.49
N VAL A 322 6.52 -20.66 31.62
CA VAL A 322 5.64 -20.07 32.65
C VAL A 322 6.26 -18.79 33.23
N LYS A 323 7.54 -18.81 33.58
CA LYS A 323 8.26 -17.62 34.08
C LYS A 323 8.40 -16.52 33.02
N SER A 324 8.40 -16.88 31.73
CA SER A 324 8.52 -15.92 30.62
C SER A 324 7.35 -14.93 30.56
N ALA A 325 6.19 -15.26 31.13
CA ALA A 325 5.07 -14.31 31.21
C ALA A 325 5.50 -13.00 31.89
N PHE A 326 6.32 -13.08 32.94
CA PHE A 326 6.76 -11.91 33.71
C PHE A 326 8.27 -11.59 33.53
N ASP A 327 8.97 -12.27 32.61
CA ASP A 327 10.40 -12.08 32.36
C ASP A 327 10.66 -11.18 31.16
N LEU A 328 11.11 -9.95 31.43
CA LEU A 328 11.38 -8.91 30.43
C LEU A 328 12.82 -8.96 29.88
N ARG A 329 13.61 -9.99 30.21
CA ARG A 329 14.99 -10.12 29.73
C ARG A 329 15.04 -10.62 28.29
N ALA A 330 16.12 -10.28 27.57
CA ALA A 330 16.32 -10.70 26.17
C ALA A 330 16.36 -12.22 25.95
N SER A 331 16.60 -13.01 27.00
CA SER A 331 16.62 -14.47 26.97
C SER A 331 15.27 -15.12 27.24
N SER A 332 14.18 -14.36 27.42
CA SER A 332 12.85 -14.94 27.63
C SER A 332 12.25 -15.42 26.31
N LEU A 333 11.37 -16.43 26.37
CA LEU A 333 10.72 -16.97 25.17
C LEU A 333 9.87 -15.93 24.45
N SER A 334 9.20 -15.04 25.19
CA SER A 334 8.37 -13.98 24.61
C SER A 334 9.19 -13.04 23.73
N VAL A 335 10.34 -12.56 24.20
CA VAL A 335 11.23 -11.67 23.43
C VAL A 335 11.82 -12.39 22.22
N TYR A 336 12.23 -13.65 22.36
CA TYR A 336 12.67 -14.47 21.23
C TYR A 336 11.58 -14.60 20.15
N LEU A 337 10.34 -14.86 20.56
CA LEU A 337 9.22 -15.00 19.64
C LEU A 337 8.86 -13.68 18.97
N GLU A 338 8.89 -12.55 19.67
CA GLU A 338 8.69 -11.24 19.04
C GLU A 338 9.72 -11.00 17.93
N ASP A 339 11.00 -11.25 18.21
CA ASP A 339 12.06 -11.15 17.20
C ASP A 339 11.90 -12.19 16.07
N LEU A 340 11.47 -13.41 16.38
CA LEU A 340 11.17 -14.43 15.38
C LEU A 340 10.01 -14.00 14.47
N PHE A 341 8.91 -13.47 15.02
CA PHE A 341 7.78 -12.96 14.23
C PHE A 341 8.19 -11.75 13.40
N VAL A 342 9.04 -10.86 13.92
CA VAL A 342 9.64 -9.80 13.12
C VAL A 342 10.46 -10.38 11.99
N ARG A 343 11.37 -11.34 12.23
CA ARG A 343 12.18 -11.98 11.18
C ARG A 343 11.35 -12.72 10.13
N LEU A 344 10.36 -13.50 10.57
CA LEU A 344 9.42 -14.19 9.70
C LEU A 344 8.58 -13.18 8.89
N GLY A 345 8.16 -12.08 9.52
CA GLY A 345 7.41 -10.99 8.91
C GLY A 345 8.23 -10.06 8.01
N SER A 346 9.52 -9.90 8.29
CA SER A 346 10.50 -9.06 7.57
C SER A 346 11.30 -9.85 6.52
N CYS A 347 10.89 -11.09 6.25
CA CYS A 347 11.43 -12.08 5.29
C CYS A 347 12.45 -13.08 5.86
N GLY A 348 12.01 -14.33 6.04
CA GLY A 348 12.78 -15.53 5.73
C GLY A 348 12.37 -16.07 4.34
N THR A 349 13.33 -16.17 3.42
CA THR A 349 13.33 -16.81 2.08
C THR A 349 12.19 -16.68 1.06
N ARG A 350 10.95 -16.19 1.31
CA ARG A 350 9.94 -16.25 0.22
C ARG A 350 8.63 -15.43 0.32
N ARG A 351 8.62 -14.20 0.83
CA ARG A 351 7.49 -13.31 0.47
C ARG A 351 7.61 -12.92 -1.01
N LYS A 352 6.62 -13.28 -1.84
CA LYS A 352 6.53 -12.74 -3.20
C LYS A 352 6.41 -11.21 -3.08
N PRO A 353 7.36 -10.42 -3.60
CA PRO A 353 7.23 -8.96 -3.60
C PRO A 353 5.91 -8.59 -4.26
N LYS A 354 5.13 -7.75 -3.60
CA LYS A 354 3.80 -7.35 -4.06
C LYS A 354 3.57 -5.87 -3.78
N ILE A 355 3.05 -5.18 -4.78
CA ILE A 355 2.61 -3.79 -4.70
C ILE A 355 1.27 -3.72 -3.95
N ALA A 356 1.04 -2.66 -3.18
CA ALA A 356 -0.22 -2.46 -2.48
C ALA A 356 -1.41 -2.51 -3.45
N LYS A 357 -2.54 -3.09 -3.00
CA LYS A 357 -3.71 -3.27 -3.86
C LYS A 357 -4.20 -1.91 -4.37
N GLY A 358 -4.21 -1.74 -5.69
CA GLY A 358 -4.68 -0.52 -6.35
C GLY A 358 -3.62 0.57 -6.50
N SER A 359 -2.35 0.32 -6.19
CA SER A 359 -1.22 1.16 -6.62
C SER A 359 -0.40 0.45 -7.70
N GLN A 360 0.56 1.17 -8.30
CA GLN A 360 1.42 0.64 -9.35
C GLN A 360 2.79 1.34 -9.34
N ASP A 361 3.81 0.61 -9.76
CA ASP A 361 5.12 1.18 -10.09
C ASP A 361 5.11 1.68 -11.54
N PHE A 362 5.83 2.77 -11.79
CA PHE A 362 6.00 3.32 -13.14
C PHE A 362 7.40 3.03 -13.65
N LEU A 363 7.47 2.30 -14.76
CA LEU A 363 8.74 1.96 -15.40
C LEU A 363 9.38 3.19 -16.07
N PRO A 364 10.69 3.18 -16.37
CA PRO A 364 11.39 4.35 -16.91
C PRO A 364 10.73 4.99 -18.14
N TYR A 365 10.25 4.16 -19.08
CA TYR A 365 9.51 4.64 -20.25
C TYR A 365 8.19 5.35 -19.88
N GLN A 366 7.43 4.79 -18.94
CA GLN A 366 6.20 5.39 -18.46
C GLN A 366 6.49 6.71 -17.75
N MET A 367 7.56 6.80 -16.95
CA MET A 367 7.98 8.05 -16.31
C MET A 367 8.38 9.12 -17.32
N ALA A 368 9.15 8.78 -18.37
CA ALA A 368 9.51 9.73 -19.42
C ALA A 368 8.28 10.27 -20.17
N LEU A 369 7.29 9.41 -20.45
CA LEU A 369 6.02 9.83 -21.04
C LEU A 369 5.24 10.75 -20.09
N ARG A 370 5.19 10.40 -18.80
CA ARG A 370 4.51 11.18 -17.77
C ARG A 370 5.09 12.57 -17.60
N GLU A 371 6.40 12.67 -17.56
CA GLU A 371 7.11 13.95 -17.48
C GLU A 371 6.75 14.86 -18.67
N LYS A 372 6.76 14.34 -19.90
CA LYS A 372 6.36 15.09 -21.10
C LYS A 372 4.95 15.65 -21.00
N ILE A 373 4.02 14.84 -20.51
CA ILE A 373 2.61 15.23 -20.35
C ILE A 373 2.45 16.25 -19.23
N PHE A 374 3.06 16.04 -18.06
CA PHE A 374 3.02 17.02 -16.98
C PHE A 374 3.64 18.36 -17.40
N ASN A 375 4.72 18.35 -18.20
CA ASN A 375 5.32 19.59 -18.69
C ASN A 375 4.39 20.35 -19.65
N LYS A 376 3.66 19.65 -20.53
CA LYS A 376 2.61 20.27 -21.36
C LYS A 376 1.48 20.88 -20.53
N ILE A 377 1.05 20.19 -19.48
CA ILE A 377 0.00 20.68 -18.56
C ILE A 377 0.49 21.92 -17.81
N ARG A 378 1.67 21.86 -17.19
CA ARG A 378 2.29 23.02 -16.50
C ARG A 378 2.45 24.21 -17.43
N MET A 379 2.83 23.99 -18.69
CA MET A 379 2.94 25.05 -19.69
C MET A 379 1.61 25.79 -19.88
N VAL A 380 0.49 25.07 -20.00
CA VAL A 380 -0.84 25.70 -20.13
C VAL A 380 -1.21 26.41 -18.83
N PHE A 381 -1.04 25.78 -17.66
CA PHE A 381 -1.35 26.42 -16.38
C PHE A 381 -0.54 27.71 -16.13
N LYS A 382 0.76 27.72 -16.47
CA LYS A 382 1.61 28.91 -16.38
C LYS A 382 1.24 30.00 -17.40
N ARG A 383 0.77 29.62 -18.59
CA ARG A 383 0.25 30.57 -19.60
C ARG A 383 -0.93 31.37 -19.06
N HIS A 384 -1.75 30.75 -18.23
CA HIS A 384 -2.87 31.38 -17.53
C HIS A 384 -2.49 31.93 -16.14
N ALA A 385 -1.21 32.24 -15.94
CA ALA A 385 -0.66 32.84 -14.72
C ALA A 385 -0.95 32.06 -13.42
N GLY A 386 -1.16 30.74 -13.52
CA GLY A 386 -1.30 29.89 -12.35
C GLY A 386 0.01 29.74 -11.59
N VAL A 387 -0.02 29.95 -10.27
CA VAL A 387 1.13 29.66 -9.39
C VAL A 387 1.09 28.22 -8.88
N GLU A 388 2.23 27.53 -8.85
CA GLU A 388 2.31 26.17 -8.29
C GLU A 388 2.35 26.25 -6.76
N ILE A 389 1.52 25.45 -6.10
CA ILE A 389 1.59 25.24 -4.65
C ILE A 389 1.74 23.75 -4.36
N GLU A 390 2.18 23.42 -3.16
CA GLU A 390 2.21 22.06 -2.64
C GLU A 390 1.68 22.04 -1.20
N THR A 391 0.95 20.99 -0.85
CA THR A 391 0.51 20.72 0.52
C THR A 391 1.06 19.37 0.99
N PRO A 392 1.14 19.12 2.31
CA PRO A 392 1.48 17.81 2.84
C PRO A 392 0.60 16.69 2.25
N VAL A 393 1.14 15.48 2.20
CA VAL A 393 0.42 14.30 1.67
C VAL A 393 -0.69 13.83 2.62
N PHE A 394 -0.53 14.10 3.91
CA PHE A 394 -1.52 13.87 4.96
C PHE A 394 -1.99 15.20 5.54
N GLU A 395 -3.27 15.24 5.90
CA GLU A 395 -3.90 16.36 6.62
C GLU A 395 -4.36 15.84 8.00
N LEU A 396 -4.70 16.75 8.90
CA LEU A 396 -5.42 16.38 10.12
C LEU A 396 -6.73 15.69 9.72
N LYS A 397 -7.07 14.58 10.38
CA LYS A 397 -8.27 13.79 10.06
C LYS A 397 -9.55 14.63 10.10
N GLU A 398 -9.63 15.56 11.05
CA GLU A 398 -10.75 16.50 11.16
C GLU A 398 -10.88 17.45 9.96
N THR A 399 -9.77 17.80 9.30
CA THR A 399 -9.78 18.66 8.10
C THR A 399 -10.53 17.99 6.95
N LEU A 400 -10.44 16.67 6.84
CA LEU A 400 -11.06 15.89 5.77
C LEU A 400 -12.46 15.37 6.12
N THR A 401 -12.82 15.40 7.41
CA THR A 401 -14.09 14.81 7.89
C THR A 401 -15.27 15.72 7.55
N GLY A 402 -16.37 15.13 7.04
CA GLY A 402 -17.62 15.85 6.76
C GLY A 402 -17.63 16.69 5.48
N LYS A 403 -16.59 16.61 4.63
CA LYS A 403 -16.49 17.38 3.39
C LYS A 403 -16.93 16.61 2.13
N TYR A 404 -16.90 15.27 2.18
CA TYR A 404 -17.07 14.41 1.01
C TYR A 404 -18.35 13.56 1.05
N GLY A 405 -19.29 13.85 1.95
CA GLY A 405 -20.52 13.05 2.08
C GLY A 405 -20.22 11.57 2.31
N GLU A 406 -20.85 10.69 1.53
CA GLU A 406 -20.67 9.22 1.60
C GLU A 406 -19.24 8.76 1.31
N ASP A 407 -18.50 9.52 0.49
CA ASP A 407 -17.11 9.19 0.11
C ASP A 407 -16.12 9.35 1.26
N SER A 408 -16.50 10.01 2.36
CA SER A 408 -15.65 10.16 3.56
C SER A 408 -15.20 8.80 4.13
N LYS A 409 -15.96 7.72 3.90
CA LYS A 409 -15.62 6.35 4.34
C LYS A 409 -14.41 5.77 3.59
N LEU A 410 -14.03 6.37 2.46
CA LEU A 410 -12.97 5.89 1.58
C LEU A 410 -11.61 6.55 1.87
N ILE A 411 -11.49 7.33 2.93
CA ILE A 411 -10.24 7.98 3.33
C ILE A 411 -9.26 6.97 3.96
N TYR A 412 -7.97 7.13 3.68
CA TYR A 412 -6.90 6.38 4.34
C TYR A 412 -6.47 7.08 5.64
N ASP A 413 -6.79 6.49 6.78
CA ASP A 413 -6.30 6.94 8.08
C ASP A 413 -4.88 6.41 8.34
N LEU A 414 -4.04 7.24 8.96
CA LEU A 414 -2.75 6.82 9.49
C LEU A 414 -2.95 6.13 10.85
N ALA A 415 -1.99 5.28 11.22
CA ALA A 415 -2.03 4.60 12.52
C ALA A 415 -1.85 5.61 13.67
N ASP A 416 -2.64 5.47 14.73
CA ASP A 416 -2.45 6.24 15.96
C ASP A 416 -1.17 5.79 16.69
N GLN A 417 -0.20 6.70 16.76
CA GLN A 417 1.09 6.54 17.41
C GLN A 417 1.25 7.45 18.64
N GLY A 418 0.14 7.93 19.22
CA GLY A 418 0.14 8.78 20.44
C GLY A 418 0.23 10.28 20.17
N GLY A 419 -0.03 10.71 18.93
CA GLY A 419 -0.02 12.11 18.51
C GLY A 419 -1.30 12.53 17.79
N GLU A 420 -1.19 13.46 16.84
CA GLU A 420 -2.32 13.92 16.03
C GLU A 420 -2.89 12.80 15.15
N LEU A 421 -4.22 12.78 14.99
CA LEU A 421 -4.88 11.86 14.07
C LEU A 421 -4.76 12.40 12.65
N LEU A 422 -4.05 11.67 11.80
CA LEU A 422 -3.75 12.07 10.42
C LEU A 422 -4.46 11.15 9.42
N ALA A 423 -4.75 11.71 8.25
CA ALA A 423 -5.31 10.97 7.13
C ALA A 423 -4.71 11.45 5.80
N LEU A 424 -4.54 10.55 4.83
CA LEU A 424 -4.07 10.91 3.50
C LEU A 424 -5.13 11.72 2.76
N ARG A 425 -4.69 12.75 2.02
CA ARG A 425 -5.59 13.60 1.24
C ARG A 425 -6.37 12.81 0.18
N TYR A 426 -7.69 13.01 0.18
CA TYR A 426 -8.63 12.39 -0.75
C TYR A 426 -8.64 13.09 -2.13
N ASP A 427 -8.45 14.41 -2.11
CA ASP A 427 -8.30 15.29 -3.27
C ASP A 427 -7.27 16.40 -3.01
N LEU A 428 -7.16 17.37 -3.93
CA LEU A 428 -6.33 18.57 -3.76
C LEU A 428 -7.17 19.84 -3.44
N THR A 429 -8.49 19.78 -3.57
CA THR A 429 -9.40 20.92 -3.37
C THR A 429 -9.61 21.25 -1.89
N VAL A 430 -9.82 20.25 -1.03
CA VAL A 430 -9.96 20.48 0.42
C VAL A 430 -8.65 20.97 1.06
N PRO A 431 -7.47 20.38 0.77
CA PRO A 431 -6.19 20.95 1.19
C PRO A 431 -6.00 22.40 0.73
N PHE A 432 -6.49 22.74 -0.47
CA PHE A 432 -6.45 24.12 -0.96
C PHE A 432 -7.40 25.05 -0.19
N ALA A 433 -8.61 24.61 0.14
CA ALA A 433 -9.52 25.41 0.97
C ALA A 433 -8.94 25.69 2.37
N ARG A 434 -8.31 24.70 2.99
CA ARG A 434 -7.54 24.87 4.22
C ARG A 434 -6.35 25.82 4.03
N PHE A 435 -5.64 25.72 2.91
CA PHE A 435 -4.54 26.65 2.57
C PHE A 435 -5.02 28.10 2.49
N MET A 436 -6.14 28.33 1.81
CA MET A 436 -6.76 29.66 1.71
C MET A 436 -7.14 30.22 3.08
N ALA A 437 -7.77 29.41 3.94
CA ALA A 437 -8.15 29.83 5.28
C ALA A 437 -6.95 30.14 6.19
N LEU A 438 -5.88 29.31 6.13
CA LEU A 438 -4.72 29.48 7.00
C LEU A 438 -3.84 30.66 6.59
N HIS A 439 -3.59 30.84 5.28
CA HIS A 439 -2.62 31.82 4.80
C HIS A 439 -3.26 33.12 4.31
N SER A 440 -4.56 33.11 4.00
CA SER A 440 -5.30 34.27 3.49
C SER A 440 -4.55 35.06 2.41
N PRO A 441 -4.10 34.43 1.32
CA PRO A 441 -3.28 35.11 0.29
C PRO A 441 -4.05 36.17 -0.51
N GLY A 442 -5.34 36.38 -0.23
CA GLY A 442 -6.24 37.18 -1.04
C GLY A 442 -6.69 36.42 -2.29
N ASN A 443 -6.72 37.11 -3.43
CA ASN A 443 -7.07 36.53 -4.73
C ASN A 443 -5.90 35.71 -5.28
N ILE A 444 -6.14 34.46 -5.67
CA ILE A 444 -5.08 33.57 -6.18
C ILE A 444 -5.59 32.69 -7.34
N LYS A 445 -4.76 32.53 -8.36
CA LYS A 445 -4.90 31.49 -9.39
C LYS A 445 -3.79 30.50 -9.18
N ARG A 446 -4.11 29.25 -8.88
CA ARG A 446 -3.09 28.24 -8.56
C ARG A 446 -3.29 26.97 -9.35
N TYR A 447 -2.20 26.23 -9.51
CA TYR A 447 -2.25 24.83 -9.90
C TYR A 447 -1.52 23.93 -8.90
N HIS A 448 -1.94 22.67 -8.82
CA HIS A 448 -1.34 21.66 -7.95
C HIS A 448 -1.39 20.31 -8.66
N ILE A 449 -0.22 19.70 -8.89
CA ILE A 449 -0.09 18.40 -9.54
C ILE A 449 0.49 17.42 -8.52
N ALA A 450 -0.35 16.57 -7.95
CA ALA A 450 0.08 15.67 -6.90
C ALA A 450 -0.75 14.40 -6.80
N ARG A 451 -0.24 13.41 -6.06
CA ARG A 451 -0.96 12.15 -5.79
C ARG A 451 -2.03 12.35 -4.73
N VAL A 452 -3.13 11.60 -4.90
CA VAL A 452 -4.25 11.50 -3.98
C VAL A 452 -4.60 10.04 -3.72
N TYR A 453 -5.31 9.79 -2.62
CA TYR A 453 -5.50 8.45 -2.07
C TYR A 453 -6.95 8.18 -1.76
N ARG A 454 -7.52 7.15 -2.40
CA ARG A 454 -8.93 6.74 -2.21
C ARG A 454 -9.02 5.23 -2.02
N ARG A 455 -9.66 4.77 -0.95
CA ARG A 455 -9.86 3.33 -0.64
C ARG A 455 -10.94 2.68 -1.49
N ASP A 456 -11.03 3.10 -2.74
CA ASP A 456 -12.01 2.64 -3.70
C ASP A 456 -11.78 1.15 -4.07
N ASN A 457 -12.75 0.54 -4.75
CA ASN A 457 -12.59 -0.77 -5.36
C ASN A 457 -11.85 -0.62 -6.70
N PRO A 458 -10.55 -1.00 -6.77
CA PRO A 458 -9.73 -0.69 -7.94
C PRO A 458 -10.18 -1.48 -9.16
N GLN A 459 -10.28 -0.80 -10.30
CA GLN A 459 -10.52 -1.39 -11.61
C GLN A 459 -9.35 -0.98 -12.52
N MET A 460 -8.24 -1.71 -12.41
CA MET A 460 -6.97 -1.37 -13.08
C MET A 460 -7.15 -1.25 -14.60
N ALA A 461 -7.94 -2.15 -15.22
CA ALA A 461 -8.22 -2.13 -16.66
C ALA A 461 -8.99 -0.89 -17.15
N ARG A 462 -9.67 -0.17 -16.23
CA ARG A 462 -10.44 1.04 -16.52
C ARG A 462 -9.79 2.31 -15.94
N GLY A 463 -8.55 2.20 -15.44
CA GLY A 463 -7.80 3.33 -14.88
C GLY A 463 -8.31 3.82 -13.52
N ARG A 464 -9.00 2.98 -12.73
CA ARG A 464 -9.46 3.31 -11.37
C ARG A 464 -8.50 2.72 -10.35
N PHE A 465 -7.70 3.59 -9.74
CA PHE A 465 -6.65 3.24 -8.78
C PHE A 465 -6.99 3.73 -7.37
N ARG A 466 -6.25 3.24 -6.37
CA ARG A 466 -6.30 3.77 -5.00
C ARG A 466 -5.28 4.87 -4.75
N GLU A 467 -4.19 4.86 -5.50
CA GLU A 467 -3.21 5.93 -5.57
C GLU A 467 -3.12 6.40 -7.02
N PHE A 468 -3.33 7.69 -7.25
CA PHE A 468 -3.24 8.28 -8.59
C PHE A 468 -2.98 9.78 -8.53
N TYR A 469 -2.56 10.36 -9.66
CA TYR A 469 -2.37 11.81 -9.77
C TYR A 469 -3.68 12.55 -10.07
N GLN A 470 -3.84 13.70 -9.44
CA GLN A 470 -4.72 14.77 -9.88
C GLN A 470 -3.88 15.96 -10.34
N CYS A 471 -4.38 16.67 -11.35
CA CYS A 471 -3.81 17.93 -11.81
C CYS A 471 -4.90 18.99 -11.72
N ASP A 472 -4.83 19.82 -10.68
CA ASP A 472 -5.89 20.77 -10.36
C ASP A 472 -5.45 22.18 -10.72
N PHE A 473 -6.37 22.97 -11.29
CA PHE A 473 -6.24 24.40 -11.50
C PHE A 473 -7.46 25.11 -10.92
N ASP A 474 -7.24 26.09 -10.04
CA ASP A 474 -8.31 26.73 -9.30
C ASP A 474 -8.08 28.24 -9.22
N ILE A 475 -9.17 29.00 -9.35
CA ILE A 475 -9.22 30.45 -9.20
C ILE A 475 -10.06 30.74 -7.94
N ALA A 476 -9.41 31.33 -6.94
CA ALA A 476 -10.04 31.74 -5.69
C ALA A 476 -10.01 33.26 -5.56
N GLY A 477 -11.13 33.83 -5.10
CA GLY A 477 -11.28 35.27 -4.91
C GLY A 477 -12.59 35.83 -5.46
N THR A 478 -12.82 37.11 -5.20
CA THR A 478 -14.01 37.82 -5.70
C THR A 478 -13.72 38.46 -7.04
N TYR A 479 -14.50 38.08 -8.06
CA TYR A 479 -14.38 38.54 -9.44
C TYR A 479 -15.75 38.82 -10.05
N ALA A 480 -15.77 39.29 -11.30
CA ALA A 480 -17.00 39.40 -12.09
C ALA A 480 -17.67 38.02 -12.27
N PRO A 481 -19.01 37.95 -12.31
CA PRO A 481 -19.74 36.68 -12.49
C PRO A 481 -19.29 35.93 -13.74
N MET A 482 -19.17 34.61 -13.63
CA MET A 482 -18.88 33.67 -14.72
C MET A 482 -17.55 33.84 -15.46
N LEU A 483 -16.78 34.90 -15.20
CA LEU A 483 -15.51 35.15 -15.89
C LEU A 483 -14.42 34.14 -15.48
N PRO A 484 -14.18 33.87 -14.17
CA PRO A 484 -13.27 32.79 -13.77
C PRO A 484 -13.73 31.42 -14.23
N ASP A 485 -15.04 31.17 -14.27
CA ASP A 485 -15.63 29.90 -14.71
C ASP A 485 -15.34 29.65 -16.18
N ALA A 486 -15.48 30.68 -17.02
CA ALA A 486 -15.13 30.63 -18.44
C ALA A 486 -13.63 30.35 -18.65
N GLU A 487 -12.76 31.01 -17.86
CA GLU A 487 -11.31 30.82 -17.93
C GLU A 487 -10.90 29.40 -17.54
N VAL A 488 -11.46 28.85 -16.46
CA VAL A 488 -11.18 27.46 -16.01
C VAL A 488 -11.60 26.44 -17.07
N LEU A 489 -12.76 26.64 -17.72
CA LEU A 489 -13.19 25.80 -18.83
C LEU A 489 -12.24 25.89 -20.03
N SER A 490 -11.83 27.11 -20.42
CA SER A 490 -10.87 27.32 -21.50
C SER A 490 -9.55 26.60 -21.21
N ILE A 491 -9.03 26.73 -19.99
CA ILE A 491 -7.80 26.05 -19.56
C ILE A 491 -7.94 24.53 -19.71
N GLY A 492 -9.03 23.95 -19.21
CA GLY A 492 -9.29 22.51 -19.35
C GLY A 492 -9.30 22.05 -20.81
N ILE A 493 -9.94 22.83 -21.70
CA ILE A 493 -10.03 22.55 -23.14
C ILE A 493 -8.65 22.68 -23.81
N GLU A 494 -7.91 23.77 -23.54
CA GLU A 494 -6.56 23.98 -24.05
C GLU A 494 -5.59 22.87 -23.65
N VAL A 495 -5.70 22.36 -22.42
CA VAL A 495 -4.91 21.20 -21.97
C VAL A 495 -5.25 19.97 -22.81
N MET A 496 -6.53 19.68 -23.05
CA MET A 496 -6.91 18.53 -23.89
C MET A 496 -6.41 18.67 -25.33
N GLN A 497 -6.42 19.89 -25.89
CA GLN A 497 -5.88 20.17 -27.22
C GLN A 497 -4.36 19.94 -27.33
N GLN A 498 -3.60 19.93 -26.22
CA GLN A 498 -2.19 19.55 -26.23
C GLN A 498 -1.95 18.06 -26.56
N PHE A 499 -3.03 17.26 -26.55
CA PHE A 499 -3.03 15.81 -26.74
C PHE A 499 -4.04 15.40 -27.83
N PRO A 500 -3.79 15.74 -29.10
CA PRO A 500 -4.70 15.39 -30.21
C PRO A 500 -4.94 13.88 -30.36
N GLU A 501 -4.06 13.04 -29.83
CA GLU A 501 -4.20 11.58 -29.81
C GLU A 501 -5.37 11.09 -28.96
N LEU A 502 -5.93 11.93 -28.08
CA LEU A 502 -7.14 11.61 -27.32
C LEU A 502 -8.40 11.57 -28.22
N GLY A 503 -8.35 12.22 -29.38
CA GLY A 503 -9.50 12.38 -30.26
C GLY A 503 -10.46 13.50 -29.81
N PRO A 504 -11.71 13.52 -30.33
CA PRO A 504 -12.66 14.59 -30.07
C PRO A 504 -13.18 14.58 -28.62
N VAL A 505 -13.02 15.72 -27.95
CA VAL A 505 -13.45 15.96 -26.56
C VAL A 505 -14.71 16.81 -26.56
N LYS A 506 -15.64 16.51 -25.65
CA LYS A 506 -16.75 17.40 -25.30
C LYS A 506 -16.78 17.68 -23.79
N VAL A 507 -17.27 18.85 -23.43
CA VAL A 507 -17.47 19.29 -22.05
C VAL A 507 -18.96 19.30 -21.76
N LYS A 508 -19.43 18.33 -20.98
CA LYS A 508 -20.78 18.36 -20.40
C LYS A 508 -20.81 19.44 -19.34
N LEU A 509 -21.86 20.24 -19.32
CA LEU A 509 -21.97 21.38 -18.42
C LEU A 509 -23.39 21.49 -17.87
N SER A 510 -23.49 21.78 -16.57
CA SER A 510 -24.74 22.00 -15.84
C SER A 510 -24.51 22.99 -14.69
N HIS A 511 -25.56 23.27 -13.92
CA HIS A 511 -25.51 24.20 -12.80
C HIS A 511 -26.26 23.64 -11.58
N ARG A 512 -25.63 23.70 -10.40
CA ARG A 512 -26.18 23.14 -9.16
C ARG A 512 -27.56 23.72 -8.81
N LEU A 513 -27.71 25.04 -8.86
CA LEU A 513 -28.99 25.71 -8.62
C LEU A 513 -30.09 25.28 -9.60
N LEU A 514 -29.73 24.87 -10.82
CA LEU A 514 -30.69 24.41 -11.81
C LEU A 514 -31.17 23.00 -11.48
N LEU A 515 -30.26 22.11 -11.08
CA LEU A 515 -30.60 20.77 -10.58
C LEU A 515 -31.50 20.84 -9.35
N ASP A 516 -31.14 21.65 -8.36
CA ASP A 516 -31.96 21.83 -7.15
C ASP A 516 -33.35 22.39 -7.48
N ALA A 517 -33.45 23.31 -8.45
CA ALA A 517 -34.72 23.83 -8.93
C ALA A 517 -35.57 22.77 -9.64
N ILE A 518 -34.97 21.92 -10.49
CA ILE A 518 -35.66 20.81 -11.15
C ILE A 518 -36.27 19.88 -10.10
N LEU A 519 -35.48 19.43 -9.12
CA LEU A 519 -35.95 18.52 -8.08
C LEU A 519 -37.09 19.15 -7.25
N ALA A 520 -36.97 20.43 -6.91
CA ALA A 520 -38.01 21.17 -6.20
C ALA A 520 -39.32 21.25 -7.01
N ILE A 521 -39.23 21.59 -8.30
CA ILE A 521 -40.40 21.70 -9.20
C ILE A 521 -41.08 20.35 -9.38
N CYS A 522 -40.30 19.27 -9.49
CA CYS A 522 -40.84 17.91 -9.62
C CYS A 522 -41.47 17.38 -8.32
N GLY A 523 -41.25 18.03 -7.17
CA GLY A 523 -41.83 17.65 -5.88
C GLY A 523 -40.99 16.64 -5.09
N VAL A 524 -39.68 16.62 -5.29
CA VAL A 524 -38.76 15.83 -4.46
C VAL A 524 -38.68 16.47 -3.06
N PRO A 525 -38.71 15.69 -1.97
CA PRO A 525 -38.43 16.21 -0.63
C PRO A 525 -36.99 16.69 -0.48
N ALA A 526 -36.76 17.82 0.20
CA ALA A 526 -35.44 18.44 0.33
C ALA A 526 -34.37 17.51 0.96
N ASP A 527 -34.78 16.66 1.91
CA ASP A 527 -33.93 15.64 2.54
C ASP A 527 -33.48 14.53 1.57
N LYS A 528 -34.17 14.37 0.44
CA LYS A 528 -33.87 13.37 -0.62
C LYS A 528 -33.20 13.96 -1.86
N PHE A 529 -32.83 15.24 -1.85
CA PHE A 529 -32.18 15.86 -3.02
C PHE A 529 -30.87 15.16 -3.38
N ARG A 530 -30.02 14.87 -2.38
CA ARG A 530 -28.71 14.23 -2.61
C ARG A 530 -28.84 12.82 -3.16
N THR A 531 -29.69 11.99 -2.53
CA THR A 531 -29.92 10.62 -2.99
C THR A 531 -30.52 10.61 -4.39
N THR A 532 -31.41 11.54 -4.71
CA THR A 532 -31.98 11.68 -6.06
C THR A 532 -30.93 12.09 -7.09
N CYS A 533 -30.09 13.09 -6.81
CA CYS A 533 -28.94 13.46 -7.67
C CYS A 533 -28.01 12.26 -7.93
N SER A 534 -27.74 11.45 -6.90
CA SER A 534 -26.93 10.23 -7.03
C SER A 534 -27.55 9.20 -8.00
N ALA A 535 -28.88 9.15 -8.13
CA ALA A 535 -29.52 8.27 -9.12
C ALA A 535 -29.41 8.86 -10.53
N ILE A 536 -29.71 10.16 -10.66
CA ILE A 536 -29.63 10.89 -11.94
C ILE A 536 -28.21 10.82 -12.54
N ASP A 537 -27.16 10.87 -11.71
CA ASP A 537 -25.77 10.75 -12.15
C ASP A 537 -25.49 9.44 -12.92
N LYS A 538 -26.23 8.36 -12.63
CA LYS A 538 -26.08 7.07 -13.30
C LYS A 538 -26.65 7.03 -14.71
N LEU A 539 -27.40 8.06 -15.13
CA LEU A 539 -27.94 8.16 -16.49
C LEU A 539 -26.83 8.26 -17.55
N ASP A 540 -25.58 8.52 -17.14
CA ASP A 540 -24.39 8.45 -17.98
C ASP A 540 -24.03 7.01 -18.42
N LYS A 541 -24.46 6.00 -17.64
CA LYS A 541 -24.11 4.58 -17.81
C LYS A 541 -25.32 3.67 -17.98
N GLU A 542 -26.45 4.07 -17.43
CA GLU A 542 -27.66 3.26 -17.31
C GLU A 542 -28.83 3.97 -18.03
N PRO A 543 -29.75 3.22 -18.65
CA PRO A 543 -30.94 3.80 -19.25
C PRO A 543 -31.89 4.34 -18.16
N TRP A 544 -32.75 5.29 -18.54
CA TRP A 544 -33.71 5.92 -17.63
C TRP A 544 -34.56 4.92 -16.85
N SER A 545 -34.95 3.79 -17.46
CA SER A 545 -35.74 2.74 -16.79
C SER A 545 -35.08 2.19 -15.52
N GLU A 546 -33.76 2.03 -15.53
CA GLU A 546 -32.99 1.53 -14.39
C GLU A 546 -32.85 2.61 -13.32
N VAL A 547 -32.52 3.84 -13.73
CA VAL A 547 -32.41 5.01 -12.85
C VAL A 547 -33.74 5.28 -12.13
N ARG A 548 -34.86 5.24 -12.87
CA ARG A 548 -36.21 5.36 -12.34
C ARG A 548 -36.51 4.26 -11.33
N ARG A 549 -36.15 3.01 -11.64
CA ARG A 549 -36.36 1.88 -10.73
C ARG A 549 -35.62 2.08 -9.41
N GLU A 550 -34.36 2.49 -9.44
CA GLU A 550 -33.58 2.82 -8.24
C GLU A 550 -34.22 3.95 -7.43
N MET A 551 -34.64 5.03 -8.10
CA MET A 551 -35.30 6.16 -7.44
C MET A 551 -36.56 5.73 -6.68
N VAL A 552 -37.38 4.89 -7.31
CA VAL A 552 -38.65 4.43 -6.71
C VAL A 552 -38.43 3.36 -5.65
N GLN A 553 -37.68 2.31 -5.96
CA GLN A 553 -37.58 1.10 -5.12
C GLN A 553 -36.54 1.21 -4.01
N GLU A 554 -35.42 1.91 -4.24
CA GLU A 554 -34.32 1.99 -3.26
C GLU A 554 -34.34 3.31 -2.50
N LYS A 555 -34.65 4.42 -3.20
CA LYS A 555 -34.58 5.78 -2.64
C LYS A 555 -35.95 6.30 -2.18
N ASN A 556 -37.01 5.52 -2.33
CA ASN A 556 -38.37 5.83 -1.90
C ASN A 556 -38.87 7.17 -2.47
N ILE A 557 -38.61 7.43 -3.75
CA ILE A 557 -39.21 8.56 -4.50
C ILE A 557 -40.53 8.07 -5.10
N LEU A 558 -41.57 8.90 -5.01
CA LEU A 558 -42.87 8.55 -5.60
C LEU A 558 -42.74 8.39 -7.12
N GLU A 559 -43.45 7.41 -7.68
CA GLU A 559 -43.40 7.10 -9.10
C GLU A 559 -43.73 8.31 -9.98
N GLU A 560 -44.78 9.05 -9.62
CA GLU A 560 -45.17 10.29 -10.29
C GLU A 560 -44.11 11.39 -10.22
N VAL A 561 -43.33 11.45 -9.14
CA VAL A 561 -42.24 12.43 -8.98
C VAL A 561 -41.08 12.06 -9.92
N ALA A 562 -40.74 10.77 -10.00
CA ALA A 562 -39.71 10.28 -10.91
C ALA A 562 -40.08 10.56 -12.37
N ASP A 563 -41.33 10.30 -12.77
CA ASP A 563 -41.82 10.55 -14.13
C ASP A 563 -41.81 12.04 -14.50
N ARG A 564 -41.99 12.94 -13.52
CA ARG A 564 -41.84 14.39 -13.73
C ARG A 564 -40.40 14.84 -13.92
N ILE A 565 -39.40 14.06 -13.52
CA ILE A 565 -37.98 14.40 -13.65
C ILE A 565 -37.46 14.07 -15.06
N GLU A 566 -37.95 12.99 -15.68
CA GLU A 566 -37.51 12.51 -17.01
C GLU A 566 -37.42 13.62 -18.07
N PRO A 567 -38.44 14.48 -18.26
CA PRO A 567 -38.44 15.46 -19.35
C PRO A 567 -37.34 16.52 -19.19
N PHE A 568 -36.85 16.74 -17.97
CA PHE A 568 -35.74 17.64 -17.68
C PHE A 568 -34.40 16.96 -17.93
N VAL A 569 -34.14 15.84 -17.26
CA VAL A 569 -32.79 15.23 -17.24
C VAL A 569 -32.40 14.61 -18.57
N CYS A 570 -33.37 14.31 -19.45
CA CYS A 570 -33.10 13.79 -20.80
C CYS A 570 -32.79 14.90 -21.83
N LYS A 571 -32.86 16.19 -21.47
CA LYS A 571 -32.54 17.30 -22.39
C LYS A 571 -31.03 17.58 -22.41
N VAL A 572 -30.43 17.34 -23.57
CA VAL A 572 -29.02 17.60 -23.87
C VAL A 572 -28.92 18.29 -25.22
N GLY A 573 -28.07 19.31 -25.34
CA GLY A 573 -27.95 20.04 -26.61
C GLY A 573 -26.82 21.06 -26.67
N SER A 574 -26.80 21.77 -27.79
CA SER A 574 -25.95 22.95 -28.01
C SER A 574 -26.26 24.01 -26.95
N PRO A 575 -25.24 24.68 -26.36
CA PRO A 575 -25.43 25.62 -25.26
C PRO A 575 -26.46 26.71 -25.54
N ARG A 576 -26.35 27.42 -26.68
CA ARG A 576 -27.25 28.53 -27.04
C ARG A 576 -28.64 28.05 -27.44
N ASP A 577 -28.72 26.96 -28.19
CA ASP A 577 -29.99 26.45 -28.71
C ASP A 577 -30.85 25.90 -27.58
N LEU A 578 -30.25 25.06 -26.71
CA LEU A 578 -30.96 24.49 -25.57
C LEU A 578 -31.32 25.58 -24.55
N HIS A 579 -30.45 26.55 -24.29
CA HIS A 579 -30.78 27.69 -23.42
C HIS A 579 -31.99 28.47 -23.94
N THR A 580 -31.97 28.85 -25.21
CA THR A 580 -33.07 29.58 -25.85
C THR A 580 -34.36 28.78 -25.83
N GLN A 581 -34.28 27.47 -26.09
CA GLN A 581 -35.43 26.56 -26.01
C GLN A 581 -36.02 26.52 -24.60
N LEU A 582 -35.21 26.32 -23.57
CA LEU A 582 -35.65 26.23 -22.17
C LEU A 582 -36.30 27.54 -21.69
N VAL A 583 -35.75 28.68 -22.09
CA VAL A 583 -36.34 30.01 -21.81
C VAL A 583 -37.68 30.18 -22.51
N LYS A 584 -37.77 29.81 -23.79
CA LYS A 584 -39.01 29.91 -24.59
C LYS A 584 -40.12 29.00 -24.05
N GLU A 585 -39.78 27.79 -23.63
CA GLU A 585 -40.70 26.81 -23.04
C GLU A 585 -41.13 27.17 -21.61
N LYS A 586 -40.52 28.19 -20.99
CA LYS A 586 -40.71 28.55 -19.57
C LYS A 586 -40.61 27.34 -18.64
N MET A 587 -39.67 26.45 -18.94
CA MET A 587 -39.62 25.11 -18.35
C MET A 587 -39.48 25.12 -16.81
N PHE A 588 -38.86 26.18 -16.26
CA PHE A 588 -38.61 26.33 -14.83
C PHE A 588 -39.60 27.28 -14.12
N GLY A 589 -40.64 27.77 -14.81
CA GLY A 589 -41.61 28.72 -14.27
C GLY A 589 -40.95 29.99 -13.70
N ASP A 590 -41.40 30.41 -12.51
CA ASP A 590 -40.90 31.60 -11.79
C ASP A 590 -39.86 31.26 -10.71
N ASN A 591 -39.21 30.09 -10.79
CA ASN A 591 -38.20 29.71 -9.81
C ASN A 591 -36.97 30.66 -9.87
N ALA A 592 -36.72 31.37 -8.78
CA ALA A 592 -35.65 32.38 -8.70
C ALA A 592 -34.24 31.79 -8.88
N ASN A 593 -33.98 30.59 -8.34
CA ASN A 593 -32.69 29.91 -8.46
C ASN A 593 -32.44 29.45 -9.90
N ALA A 594 -33.46 28.92 -10.56
CA ALA A 594 -33.37 28.54 -11.97
C ALA A 594 -33.13 29.76 -12.87
N ARG A 595 -33.85 30.88 -12.62
CA ARG A 595 -33.65 32.13 -13.36
C ARG A 595 -32.21 32.62 -13.25
N ARG A 596 -31.68 32.70 -12.03
CA ARG A 596 -30.28 33.09 -11.79
C ARG A 596 -29.30 32.19 -12.52
N ALA A 597 -29.48 30.86 -12.43
CA ALA A 597 -28.63 29.91 -13.12
C ALA A 597 -28.68 30.07 -14.65
N MET A 598 -29.86 30.34 -15.22
CA MET A 598 -30.02 30.56 -16.65
C MET A 598 -29.37 31.88 -17.11
N ASP A 599 -29.42 32.93 -16.28
CA ASP A 599 -28.72 34.19 -16.56
C ASP A 599 -27.19 34.01 -16.50
N ASP A 600 -26.70 33.30 -15.48
CA ASP A 600 -25.28 32.93 -15.33
C ASP A 600 -24.80 32.10 -16.55
N LEU A 601 -25.57 31.09 -16.97
CA LEU A 601 -25.25 30.27 -18.15
C LEU A 601 -25.26 31.08 -19.44
N ALA A 602 -26.20 32.01 -19.63
CA ALA A 602 -26.22 32.88 -20.81
C ALA A 602 -24.94 33.73 -20.89
N LEU A 603 -24.52 34.32 -19.77
CA LEU A 603 -23.31 35.11 -19.68
C LEU A 603 -22.06 34.25 -19.96
N LEU A 604 -22.00 33.06 -19.35
CA LEU A 604 -20.93 32.10 -19.56
C LEU A 604 -20.79 31.73 -21.04
N PHE A 605 -21.88 31.44 -21.74
CA PHE A 605 -21.83 31.07 -23.16
C PHE A 605 -21.29 32.20 -24.04
N ASN A 606 -21.57 33.46 -23.71
CA ASN A 606 -20.98 34.60 -24.42
C ASN A 606 -19.47 34.71 -24.19
N TYR A 607 -18.99 34.45 -22.97
CA TYR A 607 -17.55 34.43 -22.70
C TYR A 607 -16.85 33.27 -23.39
N LEU A 608 -17.43 32.06 -23.38
CA LEU A 608 -16.88 30.89 -24.05
C LEU A 608 -16.84 31.06 -25.58
N ASP A 609 -17.84 31.76 -26.16
CA ASP A 609 -17.86 32.13 -27.58
C ASP A 609 -16.72 33.11 -27.90
N ALA A 610 -16.55 34.14 -27.09
CA ALA A 610 -15.46 35.11 -27.23
C ALA A 610 -14.07 34.48 -27.07
N MET A 611 -13.95 33.43 -26.24
CA MET A 611 -12.72 32.64 -26.06
C MET A 611 -12.54 31.57 -27.16
N GLY A 612 -13.52 31.37 -28.05
CA GLY A 612 -13.45 30.40 -29.15
C GLY A 612 -13.54 28.93 -28.71
N VAL A 613 -14.15 28.66 -27.55
CA VAL A 613 -14.24 27.31 -26.96
C VAL A 613 -15.67 26.80 -26.76
N LEU A 614 -16.69 27.59 -27.15
CA LEU A 614 -18.10 27.21 -27.00
C LEU A 614 -18.46 25.90 -27.72
N ASP A 615 -17.86 25.63 -28.88
CA ASP A 615 -18.13 24.45 -29.69
C ASP A 615 -17.78 23.12 -29.01
N PHE A 616 -16.92 23.16 -27.99
CA PHE A 616 -16.58 21.98 -27.19
C PHE A 616 -17.64 21.67 -26.13
N VAL A 617 -18.54 22.61 -25.83
CA VAL A 617 -19.44 22.55 -24.68
C VAL A 617 -20.80 21.97 -25.10
N SER A 618 -21.36 21.12 -24.24
CA SER A 618 -22.69 20.55 -24.35
C SER A 618 -23.46 20.87 -23.08
N PHE A 619 -24.58 21.56 -23.20
CA PHE A 619 -25.46 21.81 -22.06
C PHE A 619 -26.26 20.53 -21.79
N ASP A 620 -26.09 19.96 -20.60
CA ASP A 620 -26.58 18.63 -20.24
C ASP A 620 -27.22 18.67 -18.85
N LEU A 621 -28.56 18.61 -18.80
CA LEU A 621 -29.32 18.65 -17.54
C LEU A 621 -29.24 17.34 -16.75
N SER A 622 -28.70 16.27 -17.33
CA SER A 622 -28.46 15.00 -16.64
C SER A 622 -27.21 15.02 -15.77
N LEU A 623 -26.31 16.00 -15.97
CA LEU A 623 -25.06 16.08 -15.22
C LEU A 623 -25.34 16.53 -13.78
N ALA A 624 -25.52 15.54 -12.89
CA ALA A 624 -25.72 15.73 -11.45
C ALA A 624 -24.47 15.34 -10.63
N ARG A 625 -23.34 15.12 -11.31
CA ARG A 625 -22.07 14.68 -10.73
C ARG A 625 -21.41 15.77 -9.92
N GLY A 626 -21.00 15.49 -8.70
CA GLY A 626 -20.26 16.47 -7.93
C GLY A 626 -20.01 16.06 -6.50
N LEU A 627 -18.89 16.51 -5.95
CA LEU A 627 -18.68 16.47 -4.51
C LEU A 627 -19.67 17.45 -3.86
N ASP A 628 -20.14 17.13 -2.65
CA ASP A 628 -21.22 17.85 -1.94
C ASP A 628 -20.95 19.36 -1.74
N TYR A 629 -19.75 19.84 -2.06
CA TYR A 629 -19.32 21.21 -1.90
C TYR A 629 -19.58 22.14 -3.10
N TYR A 630 -20.04 21.65 -4.26
CA TYR A 630 -20.33 22.54 -5.40
C TYR A 630 -21.57 23.40 -5.17
N THR A 631 -21.46 24.70 -5.46
CA THR A 631 -22.50 25.71 -5.24
C THR A 631 -23.06 26.31 -6.53
N GLY A 632 -22.33 26.19 -7.64
CA GLY A 632 -22.66 26.84 -8.92
C GLY A 632 -22.47 25.93 -10.12
N LEU A 633 -21.65 26.36 -11.07
CA LEU A 633 -21.34 25.61 -12.28
C LEU A 633 -20.74 24.23 -11.96
N ILE A 634 -21.10 23.22 -12.75
CA ILE A 634 -20.55 21.86 -12.71
C ILE A 634 -20.26 21.44 -14.14
N PHE A 635 -19.09 20.85 -14.39
CA PHE A 635 -18.73 20.39 -15.72
C PHE A 635 -17.85 19.15 -15.70
N GLU A 636 -17.92 18.40 -16.80
CA GLU A 636 -17.23 17.14 -17.00
C GLU A 636 -16.74 16.98 -18.44
N PHE A 637 -15.49 16.61 -18.61
CA PHE A 637 -14.86 16.38 -19.90
C PHE A 637 -14.98 14.90 -20.26
N VAL A 638 -15.52 14.62 -21.44
CA VAL A 638 -15.72 13.28 -21.96
C VAL A 638 -15.12 13.12 -23.36
N LEU A 639 -14.61 11.93 -23.65
CA LEU A 639 -14.18 11.56 -24.99
C LEU A 639 -15.38 11.05 -25.78
N THR A 640 -15.54 11.52 -27.02
CA THR A 640 -16.67 11.14 -27.89
C THR A 640 -16.32 10.05 -28.89
N SER A 641 -15.05 9.62 -28.95
CA SER A 641 -14.61 8.58 -29.87
C SER A 641 -15.15 7.20 -29.48
N PRO A 642 -15.77 6.44 -30.41
CA PRO A 642 -16.31 5.11 -30.15
C PRO A 642 -15.22 4.07 -29.81
N GLU A 643 -13.97 4.30 -30.20
CA GLU A 643 -12.82 3.44 -29.85
C GLU A 643 -12.46 3.50 -28.36
N HIS A 644 -12.81 4.61 -27.70
CA HIS A 644 -12.50 4.87 -26.31
C HIS A 644 -13.81 4.99 -25.51
N LYS A 645 -14.40 3.86 -25.10
CA LYS A 645 -15.43 3.82 -24.04
C LYS A 645 -14.82 4.16 -22.68
N VAL A 646 -14.24 5.35 -22.57
CA VAL A 646 -13.53 5.85 -21.40
C VAL A 646 -14.46 6.86 -20.74
N GLY A 647 -14.75 6.66 -19.45
CA GLY A 647 -15.50 7.65 -18.67
C GLY A 647 -14.74 8.99 -18.58
N SER A 648 -15.35 9.97 -17.92
CA SER A 648 -14.78 11.27 -17.54
C SER A 648 -13.25 11.39 -17.53
N ILE A 649 -12.66 12.34 -18.23
CA ILE A 649 -11.19 12.57 -18.22
C ILE A 649 -10.77 13.79 -17.39
N ALA A 650 -11.70 14.71 -17.13
CA ALA A 650 -11.53 15.83 -16.24
C ALA A 650 -12.90 16.27 -15.72
N ALA A 651 -12.95 16.89 -14.56
CA ALA A 651 -14.18 17.43 -13.99
C ALA A 651 -13.88 18.65 -13.13
N GLY A 652 -14.88 19.49 -12.90
CA GLY A 652 -14.71 20.69 -12.11
C GLY A 652 -16.02 21.41 -11.84
N GLY A 653 -15.91 22.54 -11.18
CA GLY A 653 -17.06 23.35 -10.82
C GLY A 653 -16.74 24.46 -9.83
N ARG A 654 -17.78 25.22 -9.50
CA ARG A 654 -17.74 26.34 -8.54
C ARG A 654 -18.14 25.88 -7.14
N TYR A 655 -17.35 26.23 -6.13
CA TYR A 655 -17.48 25.76 -4.73
C TYR A 655 -17.24 26.89 -3.71
N ASP A 656 -18.12 27.89 -3.69
CA ASP A 656 -17.88 29.14 -2.96
C ASP A 656 -17.85 28.98 -1.44
N ASN A 657 -18.46 27.92 -0.90
CA ASN A 657 -18.66 27.74 0.53
C ASN A 657 -17.54 26.98 1.25
N LEU A 658 -16.63 26.34 0.50
CA LEU A 658 -15.70 25.36 1.08
C LEU A 658 -14.64 26.03 1.97
N VAL A 659 -14.12 27.19 1.55
CA VAL A 659 -13.12 27.95 2.33
C VAL A 659 -13.73 28.46 3.64
N GLY A 660 -14.97 28.92 3.61
CA GLY A 660 -15.67 29.41 4.80
C GLY A 660 -15.79 28.36 5.89
N MET A 661 -15.84 27.06 5.53
CA MET A 661 -15.87 25.98 6.52
C MET A 661 -14.56 25.78 7.30
N PHE A 662 -13.45 26.40 6.87
CA PHE A 662 -12.16 26.37 7.56
C PHE A 662 -11.80 27.72 8.19
N SER A 663 -12.53 28.78 7.85
CA SER A 663 -12.29 30.12 8.37
C SER A 663 -12.97 30.31 9.73
N ALA A 664 -12.22 30.79 10.72
CA ALA A 664 -12.78 31.15 12.04
C ALA A 664 -13.81 32.29 11.97
N THR A 665 -13.80 33.07 10.89
CA THR A 665 -14.73 34.19 10.64
C THR A 665 -15.87 33.81 9.70
N GLU A 666 -15.92 32.56 9.23
CA GLU A 666 -16.84 32.07 8.19
C GLU A 666 -16.82 32.89 6.89
N GLN A 667 -15.76 33.68 6.67
CA GLN A 667 -15.60 34.47 5.46
C GLN A 667 -15.58 33.54 4.24
N GLN A 668 -16.55 33.73 3.35
CA GLN A 668 -16.66 32.98 2.11
C GLN A 668 -15.67 33.53 1.09
N ILE A 669 -14.88 32.63 0.50
CA ILE A 669 -13.97 32.95 -0.59
C ILE A 669 -14.46 32.15 -1.82
N PRO A 670 -15.09 32.83 -2.80
CA PRO A 670 -15.57 32.17 -4.01
C PRO A 670 -14.43 31.46 -4.73
N CYS A 671 -14.68 30.21 -5.17
CA CYS A 671 -13.68 29.39 -5.82
C CYS A 671 -14.30 28.63 -6.99
N VAL A 672 -13.54 28.48 -8.07
CA VAL A 672 -13.88 27.61 -9.20
C VAL A 672 -12.62 26.93 -9.71
N GLY A 673 -12.72 25.67 -10.10
CA GLY A 673 -11.56 24.93 -10.58
C GLY A 673 -11.89 23.70 -11.39
N VAL A 674 -10.84 23.11 -11.97
CA VAL A 674 -10.86 21.91 -12.79
C VAL A 674 -9.77 20.95 -12.34
N SER A 675 -10.11 19.66 -12.26
CA SER A 675 -9.20 18.57 -11.95
C SER A 675 -9.11 17.61 -13.13
N LEU A 676 -7.89 17.32 -13.58
CA LEU A 676 -7.62 16.38 -14.67
C LEU A 676 -7.38 14.97 -14.12
N GLY A 677 -8.15 14.00 -14.61
CA GLY A 677 -7.97 12.56 -14.36
C GLY A 677 -6.82 11.99 -15.20
N ILE A 678 -5.59 12.36 -14.85
CA ILE A 678 -4.43 12.15 -15.73
C ILE A 678 -4.11 10.67 -16.00
N GLU A 679 -4.50 9.75 -15.12
CA GLU A 679 -4.27 8.32 -15.33
C GLU A 679 -4.96 7.76 -16.58
N ARG A 680 -6.16 8.27 -16.90
CA ARG A 680 -6.88 7.86 -18.12
C ARG A 680 -6.18 8.40 -19.36
N ILE A 681 -5.75 9.66 -19.31
CA ILE A 681 -4.97 10.29 -20.38
C ILE A 681 -3.66 9.53 -20.60
N PHE A 682 -2.95 9.16 -19.53
CA PHE A 682 -1.75 8.34 -19.61
C PHE A 682 -1.98 6.99 -20.28
N GLY A 683 -3.03 6.26 -19.88
CA GLY A 683 -3.33 4.96 -20.48
C GLY A 683 -3.56 5.03 -21.99
N ILE A 684 -4.28 6.05 -22.46
CA ILE A 684 -4.55 6.25 -23.90
C ILE A 684 -3.27 6.64 -24.65
N LEU A 685 -2.49 7.59 -24.12
CA LEU A 685 -1.26 8.06 -24.75
C LEU A 685 -0.18 6.98 -24.77
N GLU A 686 -0.08 6.16 -23.72
CA GLU A 686 0.83 5.03 -23.67
C GLU A 686 0.48 3.98 -24.74
N ALA A 687 -0.81 3.67 -24.91
CA ALA A 687 -1.28 2.74 -25.93
C ALA A 687 -0.97 3.25 -27.36
N HIS A 688 -1.13 4.55 -27.62
CA HIS A 688 -0.77 5.17 -28.90
C HIS A 688 0.75 5.16 -29.14
N ALA A 689 1.54 5.48 -28.11
CA ALA A 689 2.98 5.51 -28.22
C ALA A 689 3.57 4.11 -28.48
N LYS A 690 3.04 3.07 -27.82
CA LYS A 690 3.40 1.65 -28.08
C LYS A 690 3.14 1.22 -29.53
N LYS A 691 2.09 1.76 -30.18
CA LYS A 691 1.79 1.49 -31.60
C LYS A 691 2.75 2.19 -32.57
N LYS A 692 3.26 3.38 -32.22
CA LYS A 692 4.08 4.21 -33.12
C LYS A 692 5.58 3.85 -33.13
N SER A 693 6.16 3.37 -32.02
CA SER A 693 7.52 2.80 -31.99
C SER A 693 7.87 2.30 -30.57
N ALA A 694 8.62 1.21 -30.49
CA ALA A 694 9.24 0.69 -29.26
C ALA A 694 10.56 1.40 -28.91
N ASN A 695 10.69 2.70 -29.21
CA ASN A 695 11.91 3.43 -28.92
C ASN A 695 12.05 3.64 -27.41
N THR A 696 12.99 2.89 -26.83
CA THR A 696 13.57 3.14 -25.52
C THR A 696 14.15 4.55 -25.51
N THR A 697 13.62 5.42 -24.65
CA THR A 697 14.28 6.69 -24.36
C THR A 697 15.62 6.37 -23.71
N SER A 698 16.74 6.65 -24.37
CA SER A 698 18.05 6.49 -23.74
C SER A 698 18.16 7.44 -22.55
N PRO A 699 18.65 6.99 -21.38
CA PRO A 699 18.93 7.87 -20.26
C PRO A 699 20.09 8.84 -20.54
N SER A 700 20.94 8.54 -21.54
CA SER A 700 22.11 9.33 -21.90
C SER A 700 22.06 9.78 -23.36
N GLN A 701 22.52 11.01 -23.62
CA GLN A 701 22.67 11.52 -24.98
C GLN A 701 24.05 11.16 -25.56
N VAL A 702 25.06 11.02 -24.71
CA VAL A 702 26.45 10.79 -25.13
C VAL A 702 27.08 9.65 -24.34
N LEU A 703 27.65 8.66 -25.02
CA LEU A 703 28.54 7.68 -24.39
C LEU A 703 29.99 8.08 -24.65
N VAL A 704 30.77 8.33 -23.59
CA VAL A 704 32.21 8.53 -23.71
C VAL A 704 32.91 7.18 -23.68
N ALA A 705 33.54 6.83 -24.80
CA ALA A 705 34.14 5.53 -25.05
C ALA A 705 35.64 5.64 -25.34
N SER A 706 36.38 4.55 -25.10
CA SER A 706 37.81 4.48 -25.45
C SER A 706 38.15 3.25 -26.27
N THR A 707 39.19 3.35 -27.11
CA THR A 707 39.70 2.23 -27.92
C THR A 707 40.82 1.46 -27.22
N SER A 708 41.65 2.15 -26.44
CA SER A 708 42.79 1.59 -25.70
C SER A 708 42.51 1.39 -24.21
N ASN A 709 43.39 0.65 -23.54
CA ASN A 709 43.39 0.45 -22.08
C ASN A 709 43.96 1.69 -21.35
N ASN A 710 43.73 1.78 -20.04
CA ASN A 710 44.23 2.81 -19.13
C ASN A 710 43.75 4.24 -19.44
N LEU A 711 42.65 4.37 -20.20
CA LEU A 711 42.04 5.66 -20.57
C LEU A 711 40.84 6.03 -19.69
N ILE A 712 40.70 5.46 -18.49
CA ILE A 712 39.58 5.80 -17.59
C ILE A 712 39.64 7.27 -17.15
N MET A 713 40.82 7.79 -16.80
CA MET A 713 40.96 9.19 -16.37
C MET A 713 40.56 10.18 -17.48
N PRO A 714 41.09 10.10 -18.72
CA PRO A 714 40.63 10.96 -19.81
C PRO A 714 39.13 10.84 -20.13
N ARG A 715 38.55 9.63 -20.05
CA ARG A 715 37.10 9.43 -20.25
C ARG A 715 36.30 10.17 -19.17
N LEU A 716 36.70 10.08 -17.91
CA LEU A 716 36.03 10.77 -16.81
C LEU A 716 36.17 12.29 -16.93
N GLU A 717 37.32 12.81 -17.36
CA GLU A 717 37.49 14.24 -17.60
C GLU A 717 36.60 14.76 -18.73
N LEU A 718 36.51 14.03 -19.84
CA LEU A 718 35.59 14.36 -20.95
C LEU A 718 34.14 14.29 -20.50
N CYS A 719 33.77 13.24 -19.76
CA CYS A 719 32.43 13.09 -19.22
C CYS A 719 32.08 14.27 -18.28
N LYS A 720 33.03 14.69 -17.42
CA LYS A 720 32.89 15.89 -16.58
C LYS A 720 32.74 17.17 -17.40
N GLN A 721 33.50 17.34 -18.49
CA GLN A 721 33.38 18.50 -19.39
C GLN A 721 31.97 18.59 -19.99
N LEU A 722 31.39 17.45 -20.40
CA LEU A 722 30.02 17.37 -20.91
C LEU A 722 28.99 17.69 -19.81
N TRP A 723 29.15 17.13 -18.61
CA TRP A 723 28.26 17.43 -17.48
C TRP A 723 28.29 18.91 -17.07
N LEU A 724 29.48 19.54 -17.02
CA LEU A 724 29.61 20.98 -16.75
C LEU A 724 28.94 21.84 -17.83
N SER A 725 28.74 21.29 -19.02
CA SER A 725 28.03 21.93 -20.13
C SER A 725 26.55 21.56 -20.19
N ASN A 726 26.02 20.90 -19.15
CA ASN A 726 24.64 20.39 -19.08
C ASN A 726 24.29 19.42 -20.22
N ILE A 727 25.23 18.58 -20.66
CA ILE A 727 24.95 17.51 -21.63
C ILE A 727 24.85 16.18 -20.87
N SER A 728 23.78 15.42 -21.10
CA SER A 728 23.64 14.09 -20.49
C SER A 728 24.62 13.12 -21.13
N ALA A 729 25.65 12.74 -20.36
CA ALA A 729 26.71 11.86 -20.80
C ALA A 729 26.97 10.75 -19.79
N GLU A 730 27.49 9.61 -20.26
CA GLU A 730 27.89 8.50 -19.40
C GLU A 730 29.17 7.82 -19.88
N VAL A 731 29.77 7.02 -19.01
CA VAL A 731 30.87 6.10 -19.30
C VAL A 731 30.45 4.69 -18.90
N VAL A 732 30.91 3.67 -19.63
CA VAL A 732 30.77 2.28 -19.16
C VAL A 732 31.60 2.12 -17.88
N GLN A 733 30.95 1.65 -16.81
CA GLN A 733 31.51 1.43 -15.46
C GLN A 733 32.45 0.20 -15.44
N THR A 734 33.48 0.26 -16.26
CA THR A 734 34.55 -0.73 -16.37
C THR A 734 35.81 0.04 -16.73
N GLU A 735 36.92 -0.26 -16.06
CA GLU A 735 38.17 0.47 -16.22
C GLU A 735 38.73 0.36 -17.64
N ASN A 736 38.76 -0.87 -18.17
CA ASN A 736 39.26 -1.22 -19.50
C ASN A 736 38.20 -1.95 -20.34
N PRO A 737 37.13 -1.27 -20.78
CA PRO A 737 36.07 -1.90 -21.55
C PRO A 737 36.50 -2.09 -23.01
N LYS A 738 36.25 -3.28 -23.57
CA LYS A 738 36.46 -3.49 -25.01
C LYS A 738 35.55 -2.54 -25.82
N PHE A 739 36.10 -1.89 -26.85
CA PHE A 739 35.34 -0.95 -27.69
C PHE A 739 34.02 -1.54 -28.23
N ILE A 740 34.03 -2.77 -28.73
CA ILE A 740 32.82 -3.47 -29.21
C ILE A 740 31.74 -3.57 -28.13
N LYS A 741 32.12 -3.81 -26.86
CA LYS A 741 31.15 -3.85 -25.75
C LYS A 741 30.54 -2.47 -25.48
N GLN A 742 31.33 -1.41 -25.61
CA GLN A 742 30.85 -0.03 -25.46
C GLN A 742 29.89 0.34 -26.60
N LEU A 743 30.21 -0.06 -27.83
CA LEU A 743 29.34 0.13 -28.98
C LEU A 743 28.00 -0.62 -28.82
N HIS A 744 28.05 -1.88 -28.39
CA HIS A 744 26.84 -2.66 -28.09
C HIS A 744 26.02 -2.03 -26.97
N TYR A 745 26.67 -1.54 -25.92
CA TYR A 745 26.02 -0.84 -24.82
C TYR A 745 25.30 0.44 -25.28
N ALA A 746 25.94 1.25 -26.14
CA ALA A 746 25.31 2.42 -26.74
C ALA A 746 24.09 2.06 -27.58
N LEU A 747 24.18 1.01 -28.39
CA LEU A 747 23.08 0.53 -29.24
C LEU A 747 21.90 -0.01 -28.42
N GLU A 748 22.18 -0.84 -27.40
CA GLU A 748 21.15 -1.43 -26.53
C GLU A 748 20.38 -0.35 -25.75
N ARG A 749 21.07 0.71 -25.32
CA ARG A 749 20.45 1.86 -24.64
C ARG A 749 19.81 2.87 -25.58
N GLY A 750 20.10 2.81 -26.89
CA GLY A 750 19.63 3.80 -27.85
C GLY A 750 20.32 5.16 -27.70
N THR A 751 21.57 5.19 -27.22
CA THR A 751 22.33 6.43 -27.06
C THR A 751 22.66 7.04 -28.43
N PRO A 752 22.32 8.31 -28.69
CA PRO A 752 22.42 8.89 -30.03
C PRO A 752 23.86 9.21 -30.44
N TYR A 753 24.72 9.61 -29.52
CA TYR A 753 26.10 9.99 -29.83
C TYR A 753 27.12 9.21 -29.01
N MET A 754 28.28 8.93 -29.61
CA MET A 754 29.42 8.33 -28.94
C MET A 754 30.66 9.19 -29.15
N VAL A 755 31.33 9.57 -28.06
CA VAL A 755 32.60 10.32 -28.09
C VAL A 755 33.73 9.34 -27.82
N VAL A 756 34.58 9.11 -28.81
CA VAL A 756 35.64 8.11 -28.77
C VAL A 756 36.99 8.78 -28.56
N ILE A 757 37.77 8.27 -27.60
CA ILE A 757 39.14 8.67 -27.33
C ILE A 757 40.12 7.48 -27.40
N GLY A 758 41.21 7.64 -28.13
CA GLY A 758 42.36 6.75 -28.14
C GLY A 758 43.63 7.48 -27.70
N GLU A 759 44.76 6.77 -27.67
CA GLU A 759 46.07 7.34 -27.28
C GLU A 759 46.53 8.40 -28.28
N ASP A 760 46.30 8.19 -29.58
CA ASP A 760 46.64 9.14 -30.64
C ASP A 760 45.78 10.41 -30.55
N GLU A 761 44.47 10.25 -30.35
CA GLU A 761 43.53 11.36 -30.20
C GLU A 761 43.84 12.19 -28.95
N LEU A 762 44.15 11.53 -27.83
CA LEU A 762 44.55 12.19 -26.59
C LEU A 762 45.82 13.04 -26.78
N THR A 763 46.83 12.47 -27.44
CA THR A 763 48.10 13.16 -27.71
C THR A 763 47.91 14.38 -28.62
N LYS A 764 47.01 14.29 -29.60
CA LYS A 764 46.69 15.38 -30.54
C LYS A 764 45.67 16.39 -29.98
N GLY A 765 45.12 16.16 -28.79
CA GLY A 765 44.10 17.03 -28.18
C GLY A 765 42.75 17.03 -28.91
N VAL A 766 42.44 15.94 -29.63
CA VAL A 766 41.20 15.78 -30.42
C VAL A 766 40.34 14.66 -29.86
N VAL A 767 39.07 14.60 -30.27
CA VAL A 767 38.13 13.53 -29.96
C VAL A 767 37.31 13.19 -31.19
N LYS A 768 36.85 11.94 -31.30
CA LYS A 768 35.97 11.50 -32.39
C LYS A 768 34.52 11.48 -31.92
N VAL A 769 33.67 12.25 -32.58
CA VAL A 769 32.22 12.24 -32.34
C VAL A 769 31.57 11.37 -33.40
N LYS A 770 30.91 10.30 -32.94
CA LYS A 770 30.19 9.35 -33.77
C LYS A 770 28.69 9.49 -33.54
N ASP A 771 27.94 9.65 -34.63
CA ASP A 771 26.48 9.60 -34.63
C ASP A 771 26.03 8.15 -34.84
N MET A 772 25.22 7.64 -33.90
CA MET A 772 24.81 6.24 -33.88
C MET A 772 23.70 5.92 -34.90
N ALA A 773 22.94 6.93 -35.34
CA ALA A 773 21.88 6.79 -36.32
C ALA A 773 22.43 6.84 -37.75
N SER A 774 23.20 7.88 -38.09
CA SER A 774 23.81 8.04 -39.42
C SER A 774 25.06 7.18 -39.62
N LYS A 775 25.72 6.78 -38.52
CA LYS A 775 27.04 6.12 -38.47
C LYS A 775 28.20 7.02 -38.92
N ASP A 776 27.95 8.31 -39.10
CA ASP A 776 28.97 9.29 -39.45
C ASP A 776 29.91 9.55 -38.27
N GLU A 777 31.18 9.80 -38.58
CA GLU A 777 32.23 10.06 -37.58
C GLU A 777 33.05 11.28 -37.98
N VAL A 778 33.22 12.22 -37.04
CA VAL A 778 33.99 13.45 -37.26
C VAL A 778 34.98 13.63 -36.11
N THR A 779 36.20 14.00 -36.46
CA THR A 779 37.25 14.35 -35.48
C THR A 779 37.17 15.86 -35.20
N VAL A 780 37.05 16.23 -33.93
CA VAL A 780 36.99 17.64 -33.49
C VAL A 780 38.01 17.91 -32.39
N PRO A 781 38.54 19.14 -32.28
CA PRO A 781 39.31 19.57 -31.12
C PRO A 781 38.51 19.37 -29.82
N ARG A 782 39.17 18.95 -28.74
CA ARG A 782 38.50 18.74 -27.44
C ARG A 782 37.81 20.00 -26.91
N SER A 783 38.33 21.19 -27.25
CA SER A 783 37.73 22.48 -26.92
C SER A 783 36.38 22.73 -27.61
N GLU A 784 36.17 22.16 -28.80
CA GLU A 784 34.97 22.37 -29.63
C GLU A 784 33.93 21.25 -29.49
N LEU A 785 34.26 20.17 -28.75
CA LEU A 785 33.39 19.01 -28.54
C LEU A 785 31.95 19.39 -28.17
N VAL A 786 31.79 20.31 -27.21
CA VAL A 786 30.49 20.75 -26.72
C VAL A 786 29.71 21.47 -27.82
N ALA A 787 30.35 22.40 -28.53
CA ALA A 787 29.73 23.15 -29.63
C ALA A 787 29.29 22.22 -30.76
N GLU A 788 30.11 21.22 -31.11
CA GLU A 788 29.77 20.24 -32.14
C GLU A 788 28.57 19.36 -31.74
N LEU A 789 28.53 18.88 -30.49
CA LEU A 789 27.39 18.10 -30.00
C LEU A 789 26.09 18.93 -30.03
N LEU A 790 26.14 20.19 -29.59
CA LEU A 790 25.00 21.10 -29.65
C LEU A 790 24.57 21.36 -31.10
N ARG A 791 25.52 21.58 -32.02
CA ARG A 791 25.24 21.76 -33.46
C ARG A 791 24.55 20.56 -34.09
N ARG A 792 24.88 19.35 -33.63
CA ARG A 792 24.22 18.09 -34.06
C ARG A 792 22.86 17.87 -33.43
N GLY A 793 22.45 18.68 -32.45
CA GLY A 793 21.14 18.60 -31.82
C GLY A 793 21.12 17.87 -30.47
N CYS A 794 22.26 17.73 -29.78
CA CYS A 794 22.22 17.45 -28.34
C CYS A 794 21.51 18.62 -27.63
N SER A 795 20.39 18.35 -26.96
CA SER A 795 19.76 19.30 -26.05
C SER A 795 20.52 19.37 -24.73
N THR A 796 20.55 20.54 -24.09
CA THR A 796 21.03 20.66 -22.71
C THR A 796 19.99 20.14 -21.73
N THR A 797 20.43 19.57 -20.61
CA THR A 797 19.58 19.14 -19.50
C THR A 797 19.02 20.31 -18.68
N ASN A 798 19.49 21.54 -18.96
CA ASN A 798 18.96 22.75 -18.32
C ASN A 798 17.61 23.11 -18.93
N THR A 799 16.53 22.87 -18.19
CA THR A 799 15.14 23.12 -18.58
C THR A 799 14.64 24.53 -18.22
N PHE A 800 15.48 25.36 -17.58
CA PHE A 800 15.25 26.79 -17.47
C PHE A 800 15.60 27.47 -18.81
N ILE A 801 14.66 27.41 -19.75
CA ILE A 801 14.64 28.36 -20.86
C ILE A 801 14.28 29.72 -20.23
N MET A 802 15.23 30.66 -20.26
CA MET A 802 14.95 32.09 -19.99
C MET A 802 13.91 32.62 -20.96
#